data_AF-A0AAN8SDZ7-F1
#
_entry.id   AF-A0AAN8SDZ7-F1
#
_cell.length_a   1.000
_cell.length_b   1.000
_cell.length_c   1.000
_cell.angle_alpha   90.00
_cell.angle_beta   90.00
_cell.angle_gamma   90.00
#
_symmetry.space_group_name_H-M   'P 1'
#
loop_
_entity.id
_entity.type
_entity.pdbx_description
1 polymer ?
#
loop_
_entity_poly.entity_id
_entity_poly.type
_entity_poly.pdbx_seq_one_letter_code
_entity_poly.pdbx_strand_id
1 'polypeptide(L)'
;MTEPRESSEIGPTRTMEQTETSPLKQSDTKKNWFYNILYPVNDQEQGSLRIIILNFFGFTVIVTIALLVQIYYGNNANAPHGGVASDSYECSKIGIEILKKGGNSVDAAIATKMCLGVVNFHITGLGGGGYMLIYDHKNLEVLDIIDFQVTVPHYLAYSKIDTKNEGLTVGVPGFLLGLWEASQKFGKLPWKEIVAPSINLAKNGFLVNENLVYANSYLNSYSNHNHKLKELLNSLAEGRNITLPELAATLELISSNGIKEFYNGSLAMDIIYAVKQANGNMSLDDLAQYQTSHSELLQIKFGNFNVLAPGSSSGGALLLNSLERVESLDLTPEESTSNIILKISDILHDTYNAFLEKNGADPESIKSIASQVSVTDNEDLYVVIVSGLNTWLGSQLLTESGFILNSGIANGGINHEARPLSLATPVIAIQHEEICGRRLILGVNCFQGPLLKSEGYAVIRIISNILGAGDATIAAQVLTYALLFNNNISTSVETPRFFIDHVPRQIWLEDMHKPFFNSMTLEKLKAFLKMRRIVPPYESINAIDKTEDLIFLLIMLKEITAVLLILGAFTAHGFDDLKQVNDADGFNAWIEGEKQLKANVKQEENFMKENEIESDEFVDKYNKYGKSFHHEKHYKKAEKPKTLKHDIDVNFSTGSKKPKNKDIEIVGLGGRNTKEKYESNYQNQNKFFEKRNKKNFYQNLKKIDLSVPPKNNTVLLARYIVHNVDWTSLGTLSGRTPTEGNPFVCAKAMSDGPTNSSTGIPFFYLSSLDLCTQDSQKFNKVSMLVTLSQTDYCKDNDLDPQDPRCAKLTISGEMKRLKAGSEEEKFAKNALFSRHPIMENWPKGHNWYFAKLKINQLVLLDRFGGAAFIDVNEYLNPPTNEQN
;
A
#
# COMPACT_ATOMS: atom_id res chain seq x y z
N MET A 1 10.62 -28.28 -59.68
CA MET A 1 9.30 -28.05 -60.30
C MET A 1 9.18 -26.57 -60.58
N THR A 2 8.56 -26.16 -61.70
CA THR A 2 8.03 -24.80 -62.01
C THR A 2 8.89 -23.59 -61.60
N GLU A 3 9.62 -22.89 -62.50
CA GLU A 3 9.10 -21.88 -63.48
C GLU A 3 7.98 -20.97 -62.95
N PRO A 4 7.84 -19.69 -63.40
CA PRO A 4 8.34 -19.07 -64.65
C PRO A 4 9.08 -17.70 -64.43
N ARG A 5 9.53 -16.88 -65.42
CA ARG A 5 9.52 -16.90 -66.91
C ARG A 5 10.63 -16.01 -67.54
N GLU A 6 10.87 -16.23 -68.85
CA GLU A 6 11.15 -15.29 -69.98
C GLU A 6 11.53 -13.80 -69.71
N SER A 7 12.28 -13.05 -70.53
CA SER A 7 13.17 -13.23 -71.72
C SER A 7 13.69 -11.80 -72.12
N SER A 8 14.49 -11.48 -73.16
CA SER A 8 15.02 -12.20 -74.33
C SER A 8 16.32 -11.57 -74.87
N GLU A 9 17.12 -12.37 -75.59
CA GLU A 9 18.03 -11.98 -76.71
C GLU A 9 19.21 -11.00 -76.43
N ILE A 10 20.30 -10.94 -77.22
CA ILE A 10 20.57 -11.28 -78.64
C ILE A 10 21.84 -12.17 -78.77
N GLY A 11 21.89 -13.04 -79.79
CA GLY A 11 23.04 -13.93 -80.11
C GLY A 11 24.08 -13.33 -81.08
N PRO A 12 24.79 -14.12 -81.94
CA PRO A 12 24.69 -15.56 -82.17
C PRO A 12 26.01 -16.37 -82.03
N THR A 13 25.89 -17.71 -82.03
CA THR A 13 26.96 -18.71 -81.89
C THR A 13 27.52 -19.26 -83.21
N ARG A 14 28.77 -19.77 -83.21
CA ARG A 14 29.25 -21.07 -83.80
C ARG A 14 30.80 -21.11 -83.91
N THR A 15 31.59 -22.21 -83.91
CA THR A 15 31.58 -23.65 -83.46
C THR A 15 33.01 -24.21 -83.75
N MET A 16 33.56 -25.36 -83.29
CA MET A 16 33.13 -26.52 -82.48
C MET A 16 34.39 -27.29 -81.97
N GLU A 17 34.23 -28.20 -80.98
CA GLU A 17 35.12 -29.37 -80.67
C GLU A 17 36.59 -29.09 -80.22
N GLN A 18 37.34 -29.96 -79.50
CA GLN A 18 37.19 -31.23 -78.74
C GLN A 18 38.35 -31.25 -77.68
N THR A 19 38.52 -32.08 -76.63
CA THR A 19 37.96 -33.37 -76.16
C THR A 19 38.09 -33.44 -74.59
N GLU A 20 37.82 -34.59 -73.95
CA GLU A 20 37.99 -34.82 -72.49
C GLU A 20 39.39 -35.32 -72.07
N THR A 21 39.81 -35.06 -70.80
CA THR A 21 40.35 -36.02 -69.78
C THR A 21 41.25 -35.34 -68.71
N SER A 22 41.52 -36.06 -67.60
CA SER A 22 42.26 -35.68 -66.38
C SER A 22 42.94 -36.97 -65.82
N PRO A 23 43.95 -36.99 -64.90
CA PRO A 23 44.44 -35.94 -63.99
C PRO A 23 46.00 -35.87 -63.78
N LEU A 24 46.44 -35.10 -62.75
CA LEU A 24 47.80 -35.06 -62.13
C LEU A 24 48.89 -34.30 -62.96
N LYS A 25 49.93 -33.66 -62.39
CA LYS A 25 50.40 -33.59 -60.98
C LYS A 25 51.12 -32.25 -60.63
N GLN A 26 50.57 -31.52 -59.67
CA GLN A 26 51.22 -30.71 -58.60
C GLN A 26 52.69 -30.22 -58.76
N SER A 27 52.89 -28.89 -58.77
CA SER A 27 54.09 -28.22 -58.21
C SER A 27 53.74 -26.84 -57.62
N ASP A 28 54.39 -26.47 -56.53
CA ASP A 28 54.00 -25.45 -55.55
C ASP A 28 53.66 -24.03 -56.03
N THR A 29 52.58 -23.46 -55.45
CA THR A 29 52.51 -22.02 -55.09
C THR A 29 51.45 -21.74 -54.01
N LYS A 30 51.44 -22.53 -52.91
CA LYS A 30 50.71 -22.16 -51.68
C LYS A 30 51.40 -20.99 -50.95
N LYS A 31 51.45 -19.81 -51.58
CA LYS A 31 51.81 -18.55 -50.90
C LYS A 31 50.59 -18.03 -50.14
N ASN A 32 50.68 -18.07 -48.81
CA ASN A 32 49.65 -17.66 -47.87
C ASN A 32 49.01 -16.30 -48.24
N TRP A 33 47.68 -16.30 -48.42
CA TRP A 33 46.88 -15.07 -48.56
C TRP A 33 47.12 -14.08 -47.41
N PHE A 34 47.21 -14.59 -46.17
CA PHE A 34 47.64 -13.83 -44.98
C PHE A 34 49.00 -13.12 -45.14
N TYR A 35 49.96 -13.72 -45.87
CA TYR A 35 51.29 -13.14 -46.05
C TYR A 35 51.25 -11.98 -47.07
N ASN A 36 50.42 -12.09 -48.11
CA ASN A 36 50.20 -11.01 -49.06
C ASN A 36 49.42 -9.82 -48.44
N ILE A 37 48.58 -10.05 -47.43
CA ILE A 37 47.93 -8.98 -46.64
C ILE A 37 48.94 -8.20 -45.79
N LEU A 38 49.92 -8.88 -45.19
CA LEU A 38 50.95 -8.25 -44.34
C LEU A 38 52.11 -7.61 -45.15
N TYR A 39 52.31 -8.08 -46.38
CA TYR A 39 53.36 -7.65 -47.31
C TYR A 39 52.84 -7.50 -48.75
N PRO A 40 51.97 -6.50 -49.05
CA PRO A 40 51.62 -6.19 -50.42
C PRO A 40 52.83 -5.70 -51.22
N VAL A 41 52.83 -5.93 -52.54
CA VAL A 41 54.02 -5.86 -53.41
C VAL A 41 54.45 -4.43 -53.78
N ASN A 42 53.72 -3.41 -53.32
CA ASN A 42 53.90 -2.02 -53.72
C ASN A 42 54.07 -1.09 -52.49
N ASP A 43 55.15 -0.31 -52.44
CA ASP A 43 55.57 0.41 -51.22
C ASP A 43 54.60 1.51 -50.79
N GLN A 44 53.91 2.18 -51.71
CA GLN A 44 52.90 3.19 -51.35
C GLN A 44 51.63 2.57 -50.74
N GLU A 45 51.27 1.34 -51.09
CA GLU A 45 50.13 0.64 -50.48
C GLU A 45 50.49 -0.03 -49.15
N GLN A 46 51.75 -0.47 -48.98
CA GLN A 46 52.25 -1.00 -47.69
C GLN A 46 52.06 -0.02 -46.54
N GLY A 47 52.33 1.27 -46.75
CA GLY A 47 52.14 2.30 -45.72
C GLY A 47 50.68 2.40 -45.29
N SER A 48 49.79 2.69 -46.23
CA SER A 48 48.35 2.88 -45.99
C SER A 48 47.68 1.66 -45.38
N LEU A 49 47.93 0.46 -45.91
CA LEU A 49 47.30 -0.76 -45.41
C LEU A 49 47.78 -1.13 -44.00
N ARG A 50 49.08 -0.97 -43.70
CA ARG A 50 49.58 -1.20 -42.33
C ARG A 50 49.04 -0.17 -41.33
N ILE A 51 48.91 1.09 -41.73
CA ILE A 51 48.28 2.12 -40.90
C ILE A 51 46.82 1.75 -40.60
N ILE A 52 46.06 1.29 -41.60
CA ILE A 52 44.66 0.84 -41.39
C ILE A 52 44.61 -0.36 -40.44
N ILE A 53 45.42 -1.40 -40.67
CA ILE A 53 45.43 -2.62 -39.82
C ILE A 53 45.85 -2.29 -38.38
N LEU A 54 46.87 -1.44 -38.18
CA LEU A 54 47.33 -1.04 -36.85
C LEU A 54 46.30 -0.18 -36.11
N ASN A 55 45.59 0.72 -36.80
CA ASN A 55 44.49 1.47 -36.19
C ASN A 55 43.31 0.55 -35.86
N PHE A 56 42.96 -0.42 -36.71
CA PHE A 56 41.87 -1.35 -36.45
C PHE A 56 42.18 -2.29 -35.28
N PHE A 57 43.43 -2.78 -35.18
CA PHE A 57 43.89 -3.60 -34.05
C PHE A 57 44.01 -2.78 -32.75
N GLY A 58 44.49 -1.54 -32.82
CA GLY A 58 44.49 -0.61 -31.69
C GLY A 58 43.07 -0.32 -31.20
N PHE A 59 42.13 -0.07 -32.12
CA PHE A 59 40.72 0.17 -31.81
C PHE A 59 40.05 -1.06 -31.19
N THR A 60 40.23 -2.27 -31.72
CA THR A 60 39.65 -3.48 -31.11
C THR A 60 40.25 -3.75 -29.74
N VAL A 61 41.55 -3.58 -29.54
CA VAL A 61 42.17 -3.70 -28.20
C VAL A 61 41.61 -2.66 -27.22
N ILE A 62 41.44 -1.39 -27.64
CA ILE A 62 40.84 -0.34 -26.82
C ILE A 62 39.38 -0.67 -26.47
N VAL A 63 38.59 -1.14 -27.42
CA VAL A 63 37.19 -1.56 -27.18
C VAL A 63 37.11 -2.79 -26.28
N THR A 64 37.98 -3.79 -26.44
CA THR A 64 38.04 -4.95 -25.55
C THR A 64 38.43 -4.55 -24.13
N ILE A 65 39.42 -3.66 -23.95
CA ILE A 65 39.78 -3.14 -22.63
C ILE A 65 38.63 -2.32 -22.03
N ALA A 66 37.97 -1.46 -22.83
CA ALA A 66 36.82 -0.68 -22.37
C ALA A 66 35.65 -1.58 -21.92
N LEU A 67 35.36 -2.65 -22.66
CA LEU A 67 34.34 -3.64 -22.28
C LEU A 67 34.73 -4.44 -21.02
N LEU A 68 35.99 -4.84 -20.87
CA LEU A 68 36.47 -5.50 -19.65
C LEU A 68 36.42 -4.56 -18.43
N VAL A 69 36.74 -3.27 -18.61
CA VAL A 69 36.58 -2.24 -17.58
C VAL A 69 35.10 -1.99 -17.27
N GLN A 70 34.21 -1.98 -18.28
CA GLN A 70 32.77 -1.88 -18.09
C GLN A 70 32.21 -3.08 -17.29
N ILE A 71 32.72 -4.29 -17.51
CA ILE A 71 32.31 -5.51 -16.82
C ILE A 71 32.87 -5.59 -15.38
N TYR A 72 34.05 -5.01 -15.12
CA TYR A 72 34.74 -5.12 -13.83
C TYR A 72 34.54 -3.89 -12.90
N TYR A 73 34.30 -2.71 -13.48
CA TYR A 73 34.17 -1.42 -12.78
C TYR A 73 32.92 -0.63 -13.15
N GLY A 74 32.20 -1.01 -14.21
CA GLY A 74 30.86 -0.47 -14.43
C GLY A 74 29.90 -1.02 -13.36
N ASN A 75 28.86 -0.24 -13.03
CA ASN A 75 27.78 -0.76 -12.20
C ASN A 75 27.22 -2.02 -12.85
N ASN A 76 27.06 -3.09 -12.08
CA ASN A 76 26.23 -4.23 -12.48
C ASN A 76 24.89 -3.67 -12.99
N ALA A 77 24.44 -4.14 -14.15
CA ALA A 77 23.06 -3.91 -14.54
C ALA A 77 22.18 -4.51 -13.44
N ASN A 78 21.41 -3.67 -12.75
CA ASN A 78 20.50 -4.09 -11.68
C ASN A 78 19.30 -4.82 -12.30
N ALA A 79 19.55 -6.02 -12.82
CA ALA A 79 18.50 -6.95 -13.22
C ALA A 79 17.61 -7.17 -11.99
N PRO A 80 16.31 -6.85 -12.05
CA PRO A 80 15.42 -7.08 -10.93
C PRO A 80 15.42 -8.58 -10.64
N HIS A 81 15.83 -8.96 -9.43
CA HIS A 81 15.84 -10.38 -9.02
C HIS A 81 14.42 -10.95 -8.87
N GLY A 82 13.41 -10.08 -8.94
CA GLY A 82 12.00 -10.37 -8.81
C GLY A 82 11.24 -9.21 -8.19
N GLY A 83 9.99 -9.47 -7.84
CA GLY A 83 9.12 -8.56 -7.10
C GLY A 83 8.19 -9.35 -6.17
N VAL A 84 7.88 -8.78 -5.00
CA VAL A 84 7.01 -9.38 -3.98
C VAL A 84 5.98 -8.34 -3.53
N ALA A 85 4.69 -8.66 -3.69
CA ALA A 85 3.57 -7.87 -3.19
C ALA A 85 2.77 -8.70 -2.16
N SER A 86 2.47 -8.11 -0.99
CA SER A 86 1.77 -8.79 0.10
C SER A 86 1.22 -7.82 1.14
N ASP A 87 0.28 -8.30 1.98
CA ASP A 87 -0.42 -7.54 3.01
C ASP A 87 0.43 -7.10 4.24
N SER A 88 1.76 -7.00 4.08
CA SER A 88 2.65 -6.31 5.02
C SER A 88 3.96 -5.92 4.35
N TYR A 89 4.40 -4.67 4.53
CA TYR A 89 5.72 -4.20 4.09
C TYR A 89 6.87 -5.09 4.59
N GLU A 90 6.85 -5.50 5.87
CA GLU A 90 7.92 -6.32 6.46
C GLU A 90 7.92 -7.74 5.87
N CYS A 91 6.75 -8.29 5.53
CA CYS A 91 6.66 -9.59 4.88
C CYS A 91 7.08 -9.54 3.39
N SER A 92 6.75 -8.47 2.67
CA SER A 92 7.26 -8.27 1.30
C SER A 92 8.79 -8.11 1.29
N LYS A 93 9.33 -7.33 2.23
CA LYS A 93 10.78 -7.19 2.49
C LYS A 93 11.44 -8.55 2.79
N ILE A 94 10.84 -9.39 3.63
CA ILE A 94 11.32 -10.75 3.89
C ILE A 94 11.39 -11.61 2.61
N GLY A 95 10.38 -11.53 1.73
CA GLY A 95 10.41 -12.24 0.44
C GLY A 95 11.52 -11.74 -0.48
N ILE A 96 11.73 -10.41 -0.56
CA ILE A 96 12.83 -9.81 -1.31
C ILE A 96 14.20 -10.25 -0.77
N GLU A 97 14.38 -10.39 0.55
CA GLU A 97 15.62 -10.92 1.15
C GLU A 97 15.80 -12.44 0.94
N ILE A 98 14.75 -13.18 0.57
CA ILE A 98 14.85 -14.59 0.15
C ILE A 98 15.26 -14.70 -1.32
N LEU A 99 14.70 -13.88 -2.22
CA LEU A 99 15.17 -13.78 -3.61
C LEU A 99 16.67 -13.38 -3.67
N LYS A 100 17.10 -12.42 -2.85
CA LYS A 100 18.51 -12.00 -2.74
C LYS A 100 19.46 -13.10 -2.22
N LYS A 101 18.96 -14.16 -1.57
CA LYS A 101 19.74 -15.33 -1.16
C LYS A 101 19.87 -16.40 -2.25
N GLY A 102 19.23 -16.20 -3.41
CA GLY A 102 19.16 -17.20 -4.48
C GLY A 102 17.97 -18.16 -4.37
N GLY A 103 16.99 -17.84 -3.52
CA GLY A 103 15.67 -18.48 -3.59
C GLY A 103 14.87 -17.99 -4.80
N ASN A 104 13.89 -18.77 -5.23
CA ASN A 104 12.99 -18.41 -6.33
C ASN A 104 11.65 -17.82 -5.83
N SER A 105 10.73 -17.55 -6.76
CA SER A 105 9.38 -17.07 -6.45
C SER A 105 8.64 -17.94 -5.43
N VAL A 106 8.83 -19.26 -5.45
CA VAL A 106 8.18 -20.19 -4.51
C VAL A 106 8.77 -20.04 -3.10
N ASP A 107 10.10 -20.05 -2.96
CA ASP A 107 10.76 -19.82 -1.66
C ASP A 107 10.34 -18.47 -1.05
N ALA A 108 10.33 -17.41 -1.86
CA ALA A 108 9.99 -16.06 -1.43
C ALA A 108 8.51 -15.93 -1.07
N ALA A 109 7.60 -16.49 -1.88
CA ALA A 109 6.17 -16.47 -1.60
C ALA A 109 5.86 -17.21 -0.28
N ILE A 110 6.48 -18.36 -0.05
CA ILE A 110 6.33 -19.13 1.19
C ILE A 110 6.85 -18.34 2.40
N ALA A 111 8.04 -17.75 2.33
CA ALA A 111 8.60 -16.96 3.44
C ALA A 111 7.74 -15.74 3.77
N THR A 112 7.28 -15.00 2.76
CA THR A 112 6.34 -13.89 2.92
C THR A 112 5.02 -14.38 3.52
N LYS A 113 4.49 -15.53 3.09
CA LYS A 113 3.24 -16.08 3.63
C LYS A 113 3.37 -16.57 5.07
N MET A 114 4.48 -17.19 5.42
CA MET A 114 4.82 -17.56 6.81
C MET A 114 4.99 -16.33 7.69
N CYS A 115 5.51 -15.22 7.17
CA CYS A 115 5.51 -13.92 7.85
C CYS A 115 4.10 -13.34 8.05
N LEU A 116 3.22 -13.41 7.05
CA LEU A 116 1.82 -12.98 7.20
C LEU A 116 1.07 -13.78 8.26
N GLY A 117 1.38 -15.08 8.41
CA GLY A 117 0.89 -15.92 9.51
C GLY A 117 1.39 -15.52 10.91
N VAL A 118 2.39 -14.63 11.02
CA VAL A 118 2.87 -14.03 12.27
C VAL A 118 2.27 -12.65 12.48
N VAL A 119 2.33 -11.74 11.49
CA VAL A 119 1.88 -10.34 11.68
C VAL A 119 0.37 -10.19 11.55
N ASN A 120 -0.25 -10.93 10.64
CA ASN A 120 -1.70 -10.94 10.38
C ASN A 120 -2.33 -12.26 10.86
N PHE A 121 -1.89 -12.76 12.02
CA PHE A 121 -2.36 -14.01 12.64
C PHE A 121 -3.87 -14.05 12.93
N HIS A 122 -4.54 -12.89 12.87
CA HIS A 122 -5.97 -12.72 13.00
C HIS A 122 -6.76 -13.01 11.70
N ILE A 123 -6.06 -13.17 10.57
CA ILE A 123 -6.59 -13.39 9.21
C ILE A 123 -6.05 -14.68 8.59
N THR A 124 -4.77 -15.01 8.81
CA THR A 124 -4.11 -16.17 8.18
C THR A 124 -3.12 -16.84 9.14
N GLY A 125 -2.64 -18.03 8.78
CA GLY A 125 -1.56 -18.72 9.49
C GLY A 125 -1.75 -20.23 9.53
N LEU A 126 -0.99 -20.89 10.41
CA LEU A 126 -0.85 -22.34 10.49
C LEU A 126 -2.20 -23.09 10.62
N GLY A 127 -3.19 -22.52 11.30
CA GLY A 127 -4.51 -23.11 11.47
C GLY A 127 -5.48 -22.90 10.29
N GLY A 128 -5.03 -22.34 9.17
CA GLY A 128 -5.83 -21.99 7.99
C GLY A 128 -5.72 -22.95 6.78
N GLY A 129 -6.17 -22.46 5.62
CA GLY A 129 -6.06 -23.13 4.32
C GLY A 129 -6.25 -22.15 3.15
N GLY A 130 -6.05 -22.61 1.91
CA GLY A 130 -6.14 -21.78 0.71
C GLY A 130 -5.64 -22.44 -0.57
N TYR A 131 -5.20 -21.63 -1.54
CA TYR A 131 -4.68 -22.07 -2.85
C TYR A 131 -3.33 -21.44 -3.16
N MET A 132 -2.48 -22.17 -3.88
CA MET A 132 -1.26 -21.66 -4.53
C MET A 132 -1.30 -21.93 -6.03
N LEU A 133 -1.21 -20.90 -6.85
CA LEU A 133 -1.07 -20.98 -8.30
C LEU A 133 0.40 -20.72 -8.68
N ILE A 134 1.02 -21.66 -9.41
CA ILE A 134 2.42 -21.57 -9.86
C ILE A 134 2.45 -21.65 -11.39
N TYR A 135 3.02 -20.64 -12.05
CA TYR A 135 3.09 -20.53 -13.51
C TYR A 135 4.51 -20.20 -13.97
N ASP A 136 5.05 -20.99 -14.89
CA ASP A 136 6.32 -20.75 -15.56
C ASP A 136 6.04 -20.05 -16.90
N HIS A 137 6.29 -18.74 -16.97
CA HIS A 137 6.04 -17.97 -18.21
C HIS A 137 7.09 -18.27 -19.28
N LYS A 138 8.28 -18.75 -18.90
CA LYS A 138 9.38 -19.05 -19.83
C LYS A 138 9.12 -20.34 -20.61
N ASN A 139 8.47 -21.32 -19.98
CA ASN A 139 7.98 -22.55 -20.61
C ASN A 139 6.50 -22.46 -21.02
N LEU A 140 5.81 -21.36 -20.67
CA LEU A 140 4.39 -21.07 -20.95
C LEU A 140 3.41 -22.08 -20.32
N GLU A 141 3.73 -22.61 -19.14
CA GLU A 141 2.97 -23.69 -18.48
C GLU A 141 2.61 -23.40 -17.01
N VAL A 142 1.45 -23.87 -16.58
CA VAL A 142 1.07 -23.90 -15.15
C VAL A 142 1.68 -25.14 -14.52
N LEU A 143 2.61 -24.95 -13.58
CA LEU A 143 3.36 -26.05 -12.95
C LEU A 143 2.51 -26.80 -11.91
N ASP A 144 1.71 -26.07 -11.13
CA ASP A 144 0.80 -26.65 -10.14
C ASP A 144 -0.28 -25.63 -9.73
N ILE A 145 -1.44 -26.12 -9.30
CA ILE A 145 -2.49 -25.35 -8.62
C ILE A 145 -2.84 -26.08 -7.32
N ILE A 146 -2.00 -25.90 -6.30
CA ILE A 146 -2.08 -26.63 -5.04
C ILE A 146 -3.29 -26.13 -4.24
N ASP A 147 -4.31 -26.96 -4.12
CA ASP A 147 -5.39 -26.81 -3.15
C ASP A 147 -4.89 -27.32 -1.79
N PHE A 148 -4.70 -26.37 -0.86
CA PHE A 148 -4.43 -26.63 0.55
C PHE A 148 -5.55 -26.05 1.42
N GLN A 149 -6.80 -26.07 0.93
CA GLN A 149 -7.98 -25.73 1.71
C GLN A 149 -8.16 -26.68 2.89
N VAL A 150 -9.00 -26.27 3.83
CA VAL A 150 -9.35 -27.12 4.97
C VAL A 150 -10.32 -28.21 4.54
N THR A 151 -10.23 -29.41 5.12
CA THR A 151 -11.21 -30.48 4.90
C THR A 151 -12.10 -30.69 6.13
N VAL A 152 -13.31 -31.19 5.90
CA VAL A 152 -14.26 -31.58 6.95
C VAL A 152 -13.83 -32.92 7.57
N PRO A 153 -13.70 -33.04 8.90
CA PRO A 153 -13.41 -34.31 9.58
C PRO A 153 -14.38 -35.44 9.19
N HIS A 154 -13.86 -36.64 8.93
CA HIS A 154 -14.61 -37.79 8.41
C HIS A 154 -15.86 -38.15 9.22
N TYR A 155 -15.81 -37.96 10.54
CA TYR A 155 -16.90 -38.30 11.45
C TYR A 155 -17.92 -37.15 11.70
N LEU A 156 -17.75 -35.99 11.03
CA LEU A 156 -18.66 -34.85 11.12
C LEU A 156 -19.65 -34.84 9.96
N ALA A 157 -20.80 -35.50 10.15
CA ALA A 157 -21.93 -35.40 9.21
C ALA A 157 -22.42 -33.95 9.09
N TYR A 158 -22.61 -33.46 7.85
CA TYR A 158 -22.96 -32.07 7.54
C TYR A 158 -24.15 -31.53 8.36
N SER A 159 -25.19 -32.35 8.54
CA SER A 159 -26.39 -32.02 9.32
C SER A 159 -26.18 -31.85 10.84
N LYS A 160 -24.93 -31.94 11.32
CA LYS A 160 -24.52 -31.70 12.71
C LYS A 160 -23.62 -30.47 12.89
N ILE A 161 -23.32 -29.71 11.84
CA ILE A 161 -22.55 -28.47 11.96
C ILE A 161 -23.45 -27.39 12.55
N ASP A 162 -23.24 -27.05 13.82
CA ASP A 162 -23.75 -25.81 14.41
C ASP A 162 -22.69 -24.72 14.23
N THR A 163 -22.96 -23.73 13.36
CA THR A 163 -22.06 -22.61 13.10
C THR A 163 -21.88 -21.66 14.28
N LYS A 164 -22.59 -21.89 15.41
CA LYS A 164 -22.38 -21.21 16.70
C LYS A 164 -21.41 -21.97 17.62
N ASN A 165 -21.09 -23.22 17.31
CA ASN A 165 -20.13 -24.04 18.04
C ASN A 165 -18.75 -23.91 17.37
N GLU A 166 -17.87 -23.17 18.02
CA GLU A 166 -16.49 -22.89 17.62
C GLU A 166 -15.76 -24.17 17.15
N GLY A 167 -15.79 -25.23 17.96
CA GLY A 167 -15.11 -26.51 17.66
C GLY A 167 -15.72 -27.31 16.50
N LEU A 168 -16.98 -27.05 16.12
CA LEU A 168 -17.61 -27.67 14.94
C LEU A 168 -17.40 -26.87 13.65
N THR A 169 -16.82 -25.66 13.74
CA THR A 169 -16.43 -24.88 12.55
C THR A 169 -15.01 -25.16 12.05
N VAL A 170 -14.17 -25.83 12.85
CA VAL A 170 -12.74 -26.07 12.54
C VAL A 170 -12.57 -27.21 11.54
N GLY A 171 -12.14 -26.87 10.32
CA GLY A 171 -11.64 -27.84 9.34
C GLY A 171 -10.18 -28.19 9.58
N VAL A 172 -9.72 -29.33 9.02
CA VAL A 172 -8.32 -29.75 9.16
C VAL A 172 -7.40 -28.73 8.47
N PRO A 173 -6.40 -28.12 9.15
CA PRO A 173 -5.60 -27.06 8.56
C PRO A 173 -4.66 -27.55 7.45
N GLY A 174 -4.82 -27.01 6.25
CA GLY A 174 -3.99 -27.33 5.09
C GLY A 174 -2.77 -26.43 4.88
N PHE A 175 -2.76 -25.22 5.48
CA PHE A 175 -1.76 -24.18 5.29
C PHE A 175 -0.32 -24.71 5.29
N LEU A 176 0.05 -25.50 6.30
CA LEU A 176 1.43 -25.91 6.47
C LEU A 176 1.86 -27.01 5.48
N LEU A 177 0.97 -27.94 5.11
CA LEU A 177 1.28 -28.96 4.11
C LEU A 177 1.43 -28.34 2.71
N GLY A 178 0.53 -27.44 2.30
CA GLY A 178 0.61 -26.80 0.98
C GLY A 178 1.89 -25.99 0.76
N LEU A 179 2.28 -25.19 1.76
CA LEU A 179 3.54 -24.44 1.71
C LEU A 179 4.77 -25.36 1.74
N TRP A 180 4.76 -26.43 2.53
CA TRP A 180 5.86 -27.40 2.56
C TRP A 180 6.00 -28.14 1.23
N GLU A 181 4.90 -28.64 0.66
CA GLU A 181 4.92 -29.38 -0.60
C GLU A 181 5.45 -28.52 -1.75
N ALA A 182 5.00 -27.27 -1.86
CA ALA A 182 5.53 -26.31 -2.81
C ALA A 182 7.06 -26.11 -2.64
N SER A 183 7.55 -25.98 -1.40
CA SER A 183 8.99 -25.91 -1.11
C SER A 183 9.74 -27.19 -1.52
N GLN A 184 9.16 -28.38 -1.34
CA GLN A 184 9.82 -29.65 -1.70
C GLN A 184 9.77 -29.96 -3.20
N LYS A 185 8.73 -29.53 -3.93
CA LYS A 185 8.59 -29.70 -5.38
C LYS A 185 9.37 -28.64 -6.18
N PHE A 186 9.29 -27.38 -5.76
CA PHE A 186 9.65 -26.23 -6.59
C PHE A 186 10.57 -25.21 -5.91
N GLY A 187 10.84 -25.32 -4.60
CA GLY A 187 11.76 -24.41 -3.90
C GLY A 187 13.23 -24.68 -4.19
N LYS A 188 14.09 -23.66 -4.06
CA LYS A 188 15.55 -23.76 -4.18
C LYS A 188 16.25 -23.71 -2.82
N LEU A 189 15.64 -23.10 -1.79
CA LEU A 189 16.25 -22.97 -0.46
C LEU A 189 15.83 -24.07 0.51
N PRO A 190 16.66 -24.42 1.50
CA PRO A 190 16.24 -25.29 2.59
C PRO A 190 15.08 -24.66 3.37
N TRP A 191 14.03 -25.44 3.65
CA TRP A 191 12.84 -25.02 4.45
C TRP A 191 13.19 -24.21 5.70
N LYS A 192 14.25 -24.60 6.41
CA LYS A 192 14.73 -23.92 7.61
C LYS A 192 15.10 -22.45 7.38
N GLU A 193 15.65 -22.12 6.21
CA GLU A 193 16.01 -20.74 5.83
C GLU A 193 14.80 -19.91 5.40
N ILE A 194 13.79 -20.56 4.82
CA ILE A 194 12.50 -19.98 4.43
C ILE A 194 11.68 -19.59 5.68
N VAL A 195 11.70 -20.42 6.73
CA VAL A 195 10.93 -20.19 7.98
C VAL A 195 11.68 -19.34 9.02
N ALA A 196 13.01 -19.25 8.95
CA ALA A 196 13.83 -18.47 9.91
C ALA A 196 13.42 -16.99 10.09
N PRO A 197 13.01 -16.22 9.05
CA PRO A 197 12.54 -14.86 9.22
C PRO A 197 11.29 -14.77 10.10
N SER A 198 10.32 -15.67 9.90
CA SER A 198 9.07 -15.71 10.65
C SER A 198 9.30 -16.10 12.12
N ILE A 199 10.23 -17.03 12.38
CA ILE A 199 10.70 -17.34 13.75
C ILE A 199 11.23 -16.07 14.42
N ASN A 200 12.16 -15.37 13.75
CA ASN A 200 12.81 -14.18 14.28
C ASN A 200 11.80 -13.05 14.57
N LEU A 201 10.81 -12.88 13.71
CA LEU A 201 9.74 -11.89 13.84
C LEU A 201 8.77 -12.22 14.98
N ALA A 202 8.37 -13.49 15.14
CA ALA A 202 7.55 -13.92 16.28
C ALA A 202 8.31 -13.78 17.62
N LYS A 203 9.62 -14.05 17.61
CA LYS A 203 10.48 -14.10 18.81
C LYS A 203 10.91 -12.72 19.33
N ASN A 204 11.33 -11.82 18.44
CA ASN A 204 11.79 -10.47 18.78
C ASN A 204 10.66 -9.43 18.72
N GLY A 205 9.63 -9.75 17.93
CA GLY A 205 8.40 -8.99 17.82
C GLY A 205 8.29 -8.14 16.55
N PHE A 206 7.08 -7.63 16.33
CA PHE A 206 6.71 -6.74 15.24
C PHE A 206 5.78 -5.63 15.73
N LEU A 207 5.69 -4.53 14.97
CA LEU A 207 4.78 -3.43 15.25
C LEU A 207 3.33 -3.81 14.88
N VAL A 208 2.40 -3.61 15.81
CA VAL A 208 0.97 -3.90 15.64
C VAL A 208 0.31 -2.88 14.69
N ASN A 209 -0.36 -3.38 13.64
CA ASN A 209 -1.13 -2.58 12.68
C ASN A 209 -2.58 -2.30 13.13
N GLU A 210 -3.24 -1.32 12.50
CA GLU A 210 -4.64 -0.93 12.82
C GLU A 210 -5.61 -2.12 12.76
N ASN A 211 -5.46 -2.97 11.73
CA ASN A 211 -6.28 -4.16 11.51
C ASN A 211 -6.17 -5.17 12.67
N LEU A 212 -4.95 -5.45 13.14
CA LEU A 212 -4.73 -6.37 14.26
C LEU A 212 -5.34 -5.84 15.57
N VAL A 213 -5.35 -4.53 15.81
CA VAL A 213 -6.11 -3.94 16.94
C VAL A 213 -7.62 -4.10 16.72
N TYR A 214 -8.10 -3.84 15.49
CA TYR A 214 -9.50 -3.96 15.12
C TYR A 214 -10.04 -5.40 15.26
N ALA A 215 -9.17 -6.42 15.15
CA ALA A 215 -9.51 -7.82 15.38
C ALA A 215 -10.20 -8.09 16.74
N ASN A 216 -9.88 -7.32 17.78
CA ASN A 216 -10.52 -7.44 19.10
C ASN A 216 -12.04 -7.13 19.05
N SER A 217 -12.54 -6.42 18.04
CA SER A 217 -13.97 -6.12 17.87
C SER A 217 -14.82 -7.32 17.39
N TYR A 218 -14.17 -8.38 16.89
CA TYR A 218 -14.81 -9.64 16.46
C TYR A 218 -14.89 -10.69 17.57
N LEU A 219 -14.18 -10.47 18.67
CA LEU A 219 -14.06 -11.44 19.75
C LEU A 219 -15.43 -11.68 20.41
N ASN A 220 -15.90 -12.93 20.35
CA ASN A 220 -17.18 -13.34 20.89
C ASN A 220 -17.20 -13.17 22.41
N SER A 221 -17.99 -12.21 22.89
CA SER A 221 -18.09 -11.86 24.31
C SER A 221 -18.74 -12.95 25.18
N TYR A 222 -19.32 -14.00 24.56
CA TYR A 222 -19.99 -15.12 25.22
C TYR A 222 -19.21 -16.44 25.13
N SER A 223 -18.04 -16.48 24.49
CA SER A 223 -17.19 -17.68 24.48
C SER A 223 -16.44 -17.85 25.79
N ASN A 224 -16.36 -19.09 26.27
CA ASN A 224 -15.59 -19.46 27.46
C ASN A 224 -14.17 -19.93 27.13
N HIS A 225 -13.88 -20.26 25.86
CA HIS A 225 -12.60 -20.85 25.46
C HIS A 225 -11.55 -19.80 25.08
N ASN A 226 -11.97 -18.57 24.78
CA ASN A 226 -11.13 -17.54 24.20
C ASN A 226 -10.26 -16.73 25.19
N HIS A 227 -10.09 -17.13 26.46
CA HIS A 227 -9.40 -16.28 27.46
C HIS A 227 -7.96 -15.89 27.07
N LYS A 228 -7.14 -16.84 26.60
CA LYS A 228 -5.75 -16.57 26.17
C LYS A 228 -5.72 -15.60 24.98
N LEU A 229 -6.62 -15.80 24.01
CA LEU A 229 -6.80 -14.91 22.86
C LEU A 229 -7.31 -13.52 23.27
N LYS A 230 -8.23 -13.46 24.23
CA LYS A 230 -8.78 -12.22 24.78
C LYS A 230 -7.72 -11.40 25.50
N GLU A 231 -6.86 -12.04 26.28
CA GLU A 231 -5.74 -11.38 26.95
C GLU A 231 -4.72 -10.84 25.93
N LEU A 232 -4.37 -11.66 24.94
CA LEU A 232 -3.52 -11.28 23.80
C LEU A 232 -4.08 -10.04 23.07
N LEU A 233 -5.34 -10.09 22.61
CA LEU A 233 -5.97 -9.03 21.84
C LEU A 233 -6.20 -7.74 22.65
N ASN A 234 -6.47 -7.82 23.96
CA ASN A 234 -6.57 -6.65 24.83
C ASN A 234 -5.20 -6.05 25.21
N SER A 235 -4.09 -6.74 24.94
CA SER A 235 -2.73 -6.20 25.11
C SER A 235 -2.25 -5.36 23.91
N LEU A 236 -2.93 -5.49 22.76
CA LEU A 236 -2.59 -4.80 21.52
C LEU A 236 -2.83 -3.29 21.63
N ALA A 237 -1.94 -2.53 21.01
CA ALA A 237 -2.10 -1.11 20.72
C ALA A 237 -1.34 -0.80 19.43
N GLU A 238 -1.88 0.05 18.58
CA GLU A 238 -1.30 0.37 17.27
C GLU A 238 0.11 0.98 17.43
N GLY A 239 1.04 0.57 16.57
CA GLY A 239 2.45 0.96 16.65
C GLY A 239 3.23 0.38 17.85
N ARG A 240 2.63 -0.44 18.70
CA ARG A 240 3.33 -1.14 19.80
C ARG A 240 4.04 -2.39 19.26
N ASN A 241 5.27 -2.65 19.72
CA ASN A 241 5.93 -3.93 19.44
C ASN A 241 5.32 -5.06 20.29
N ILE A 242 4.97 -6.19 19.66
CA ILE A 242 4.46 -7.42 20.32
C ILE A 242 5.29 -8.64 19.95
N THR A 243 5.51 -9.55 20.91
CA THR A 243 6.15 -10.87 20.70
C THR A 243 5.12 -11.99 20.82
N LEU A 244 5.30 -13.07 20.07
CA LEU A 244 4.45 -14.27 20.09
C LEU A 244 5.32 -15.50 20.40
N PRO A 245 5.74 -15.70 21.67
CA PRO A 245 6.79 -16.67 22.02
C PRO A 245 6.37 -18.14 21.80
N GLU A 246 5.09 -18.49 22.01
CA GLU A 246 4.60 -19.84 21.71
C GLU A 246 4.58 -20.11 20.20
N LEU A 247 4.15 -19.13 19.39
CA LEU A 247 4.22 -19.24 17.93
C LEU A 247 5.67 -19.35 17.45
N ALA A 248 6.60 -18.59 18.05
CA ALA A 248 8.02 -18.70 17.75
C ALA A 248 8.57 -20.11 18.04
N ALA A 249 8.18 -20.73 19.18
CA ALA A 249 8.57 -22.09 19.52
C ALA A 249 7.96 -23.13 18.53
N THR A 250 6.71 -22.94 18.13
CA THR A 250 6.02 -23.76 17.12
C THR A 250 6.71 -23.67 15.75
N LEU A 251 7.10 -22.46 15.34
CA LEU A 251 7.85 -22.23 14.11
C LEU A 251 9.27 -22.83 14.19
N GLU A 252 9.94 -22.75 15.34
CA GLU A 252 11.23 -23.42 15.58
C GLU A 252 11.10 -24.96 15.49
N LEU A 253 10.02 -25.54 16.02
CA LEU A 253 9.75 -26.98 15.97
C LEU A 253 9.53 -27.46 14.52
N ILE A 254 8.62 -26.86 13.76
CA ILE A 254 8.36 -27.27 12.36
C ILE A 254 9.51 -26.93 11.40
N SER A 255 10.40 -26.01 11.78
CA SER A 255 11.63 -25.67 11.05
C SER A 255 12.78 -26.64 11.33
N SER A 256 12.76 -27.36 12.47
CA SER A 256 13.81 -28.29 12.88
C SER A 256 13.43 -29.77 12.69
N ASN A 257 12.22 -30.17 13.07
CA ASN A 257 11.71 -31.54 12.92
C ASN A 257 10.91 -31.75 11.62
N GLY A 258 10.61 -30.67 10.89
CA GLY A 258 9.72 -30.68 9.73
C GLY A 258 8.23 -30.72 10.11
N ILE A 259 7.36 -30.59 9.12
CA ILE A 259 5.92 -30.38 9.34
C ILE A 259 5.15 -31.58 9.92
N LYS A 260 5.79 -32.75 10.05
CA LYS A 260 5.15 -33.98 10.58
C LYS A 260 4.69 -33.80 12.03
N GLU A 261 5.30 -32.89 12.78
CA GLU A 261 4.86 -32.54 14.14
C GLU A 261 3.43 -31.96 14.18
N PHE A 262 3.02 -31.28 13.10
CA PHE A 262 1.72 -30.64 12.95
C PHE A 262 0.57 -31.63 12.71
N TYR A 263 0.83 -32.69 11.95
CA TYR A 263 -0.20 -33.66 11.55
C TYR A 263 -0.17 -34.94 12.40
N ASN A 264 1.01 -35.39 12.86
CA ASN A 264 1.19 -36.66 13.58
C ASN A 264 1.94 -36.55 14.93
N GLY A 265 2.36 -35.34 15.34
CA GLY A 265 3.24 -35.14 16.51
C GLY A 265 2.62 -34.30 17.63
N SER A 266 3.44 -33.52 18.35
CA SER A 266 2.99 -32.81 19.56
C SER A 266 2.00 -31.67 19.26
N LEU A 267 2.12 -31.03 18.10
CA LEU A 267 1.22 -29.94 17.69
C LEU A 267 -0.15 -30.50 17.27
N ALA A 268 -0.17 -31.70 16.66
CA ALA A 268 -1.41 -32.40 16.34
C ALA A 268 -2.27 -32.66 17.60
N MET A 269 -1.62 -33.07 18.70
CA MET A 269 -2.28 -33.26 20.00
C MET A 269 -2.88 -31.97 20.56
N ASP A 270 -2.21 -30.82 20.40
CA ASP A 270 -2.70 -29.51 20.86
C ASP A 270 -3.88 -29.00 20.00
N ILE A 271 -3.84 -29.19 18.68
CA ILE A 271 -4.99 -28.92 17.80
C ILE A 271 -6.20 -29.73 18.25
N ILE A 272 -6.05 -31.04 18.47
CA ILE A 272 -7.15 -31.88 18.95
C ILE A 272 -7.60 -31.49 20.36
N TYR A 273 -6.68 -31.11 21.26
CA TYR A 273 -7.05 -30.61 22.59
C TYR A 273 -7.93 -29.36 22.51
N ALA A 274 -7.50 -28.34 21.76
CA ALA A 274 -8.26 -27.10 21.57
C ALA A 274 -9.64 -27.35 20.94
N VAL A 275 -9.71 -28.17 19.88
CA VAL A 275 -10.97 -28.55 19.23
C VAL A 275 -11.89 -29.33 20.19
N LYS A 276 -11.37 -30.27 20.99
CA LYS A 276 -12.18 -31.07 21.92
C LYS A 276 -12.69 -30.25 23.11
N GLN A 277 -11.92 -29.32 23.65
CA GLN A 277 -12.40 -28.38 24.68
C GLN A 277 -13.61 -27.58 24.17
N ALA A 278 -13.57 -27.15 22.90
CA ALA A 278 -14.67 -26.46 22.24
C ALA A 278 -15.81 -27.39 21.76
N ASN A 279 -15.86 -28.66 22.17
CA ASN A 279 -16.87 -29.66 21.76
C ASN A 279 -16.86 -29.98 20.25
N GLY A 280 -15.70 -29.93 19.61
CA GLY A 280 -15.49 -30.23 18.19
C GLY A 280 -15.18 -31.69 17.88
N ASN A 281 -15.43 -32.11 16.63
CA ASN A 281 -15.43 -33.53 16.26
C ASN A 281 -14.10 -34.07 15.68
N MET A 282 -13.17 -33.23 15.22
CA MET A 282 -11.88 -33.65 14.65
C MET A 282 -11.12 -34.68 15.51
N SER A 283 -10.41 -35.59 14.85
CA SER A 283 -9.56 -36.63 15.45
C SER A 283 -8.12 -36.56 14.94
N LEU A 284 -7.20 -37.28 15.60
CA LEU A 284 -5.82 -37.41 15.11
C LEU A 284 -5.76 -38.11 13.75
N ASP A 285 -6.70 -39.01 13.45
CA ASP A 285 -6.77 -39.67 12.15
C ASP A 285 -7.15 -38.69 11.04
N ASP A 286 -7.99 -37.70 11.31
CA ASP A 286 -8.32 -36.63 10.36
C ASP A 286 -7.11 -35.74 10.03
N LEU A 287 -6.26 -35.47 11.03
CA LEU A 287 -4.99 -34.76 10.81
C LEU A 287 -3.99 -35.62 10.03
N ALA A 288 -3.81 -36.88 10.43
CA ALA A 288 -2.84 -37.79 9.83
C ALA A 288 -3.19 -38.26 8.41
N GLN A 289 -4.47 -38.16 8.01
CA GLN A 289 -4.96 -38.48 6.67
C GLN A 289 -5.06 -37.23 5.75
N TYR A 290 -4.82 -36.02 6.27
CA TYR A 290 -4.92 -34.80 5.45
C TYR A 290 -3.95 -34.81 4.28
N GLN A 291 -4.47 -34.46 3.10
CA GLN A 291 -3.70 -34.27 1.88
C GLN A 291 -4.16 -33.00 1.17
N THR A 292 -3.19 -32.35 0.53
CA THR A 292 -3.39 -31.39 -0.55
C THR A 292 -4.13 -32.04 -1.72
N SER A 293 -4.70 -31.22 -2.61
CA SER A 293 -5.16 -31.66 -3.92
C SER A 293 -4.62 -30.72 -5.00
N HIS A 294 -4.82 -31.09 -6.27
CA HIS A 294 -4.35 -30.34 -7.43
C HIS A 294 -5.56 -29.89 -8.23
N SER A 295 -5.87 -28.60 -8.15
CA SER A 295 -7.04 -28.02 -8.82
C SER A 295 -6.86 -28.05 -10.34
N GLU A 296 -7.96 -28.31 -11.05
CA GLU A 296 -8.05 -28.08 -12.49
C GLU A 296 -7.77 -26.59 -12.82
N LEU A 297 -7.12 -26.33 -13.96
CA LEU A 297 -6.94 -24.99 -14.49
C LEU A 297 -8.21 -24.56 -15.22
N LEU A 298 -8.79 -23.43 -14.82
CA LEU A 298 -9.74 -22.68 -15.65
C LEU A 298 -9.01 -21.53 -16.34
N GLN A 299 -9.38 -21.31 -17.60
CA GLN A 299 -8.87 -20.22 -18.42
C GLN A 299 -9.97 -19.67 -19.33
N ILE A 300 -9.97 -18.35 -19.53
CA ILE A 300 -10.71 -17.66 -20.59
C ILE A 300 -9.78 -16.73 -21.35
N LYS A 301 -10.22 -16.27 -22.51
CA LYS A 301 -9.71 -15.02 -23.09
C LYS A 301 -10.49 -13.84 -22.53
N PHE A 302 -9.82 -12.72 -22.32
CA PHE A 302 -10.40 -11.44 -21.93
C PHE A 302 -9.54 -10.33 -22.52
N GLY A 303 -10.05 -9.64 -23.54
CA GLY A 303 -9.24 -8.81 -24.44
C GLY A 303 -8.08 -9.60 -25.05
N ASN A 304 -6.86 -9.07 -24.95
CA ASN A 304 -5.64 -9.69 -25.47
C ASN A 304 -4.98 -10.69 -24.48
N PHE A 305 -5.63 -11.02 -23.36
CA PHE A 305 -5.06 -11.80 -22.28
C PHE A 305 -5.75 -13.16 -22.13
N ASN A 306 -4.98 -14.20 -21.83
CA ASN A 306 -5.52 -15.41 -21.21
C ASN A 306 -5.55 -15.17 -19.69
N VAL A 307 -6.70 -15.30 -19.05
CA VAL A 307 -6.85 -15.14 -17.60
C VAL A 307 -6.97 -16.53 -16.95
N LEU A 308 -6.01 -16.86 -16.09
CA LEU A 308 -5.83 -18.18 -15.46
C LEU A 308 -6.28 -18.12 -14.00
N ALA A 309 -7.09 -19.09 -13.57
CA ALA A 309 -7.55 -19.24 -12.19
C ALA A 309 -7.78 -20.73 -11.82
N PRO A 310 -7.83 -21.08 -10.51
CA PRO A 310 -8.23 -22.42 -10.08
C PRO A 310 -9.69 -22.73 -10.45
N GLY A 311 -10.04 -24.00 -10.40
CA GLY A 311 -11.33 -24.53 -10.83
C GLY A 311 -12.33 -24.72 -9.70
N SER A 312 -13.02 -25.86 -9.76
CA SER A 312 -14.11 -26.23 -8.86
C SER A 312 -13.76 -26.02 -7.38
N SER A 313 -14.73 -25.51 -6.61
CA SER A 313 -14.59 -25.11 -5.20
C SER A 313 -13.73 -23.87 -4.89
N SER A 314 -13.21 -23.17 -5.91
CA SER A 314 -12.58 -21.84 -5.76
C SER A 314 -13.48 -20.71 -6.27
N GLY A 315 -13.12 -19.46 -5.96
CA GLY A 315 -13.74 -18.28 -6.57
C GLY A 315 -13.30 -18.01 -8.02
N GLY A 316 -12.33 -18.77 -8.56
CA GLY A 316 -11.86 -18.64 -9.94
C GLY A 316 -12.99 -18.85 -10.95
N ALA A 317 -13.81 -19.88 -10.77
CA ALA A 317 -14.97 -20.12 -11.62
C ALA A 317 -16.02 -19.00 -11.58
N LEU A 318 -16.15 -18.29 -10.44
CA LEU A 318 -17.00 -17.10 -10.34
C LEU A 318 -16.38 -15.93 -11.13
N LEU A 319 -15.10 -15.62 -10.88
CA LEU A 319 -14.38 -14.54 -11.56
C LEU A 319 -14.46 -14.65 -13.08
N LEU A 320 -14.13 -15.81 -13.65
CA LEU A 320 -14.06 -15.95 -15.11
C LEU A 320 -15.46 -15.81 -15.75
N ASN A 321 -16.51 -16.37 -15.13
CA ASN A 321 -17.89 -16.17 -15.56
C ASN A 321 -18.35 -14.70 -15.47
N SER A 322 -17.87 -13.96 -14.46
CA SER A 322 -18.11 -12.51 -14.36
C SER A 322 -17.40 -11.74 -15.47
N LEU A 323 -16.13 -12.06 -15.77
CA LEU A 323 -15.34 -11.40 -16.82
C LEU A 323 -15.93 -11.63 -18.21
N GLU A 324 -16.24 -12.87 -18.59
CA GLU A 324 -16.85 -13.21 -19.89
C GLU A 324 -18.17 -12.44 -20.10
N ARG A 325 -19.02 -12.36 -19.07
CA ARG A 325 -20.25 -11.56 -19.12
C ARG A 325 -19.99 -10.05 -19.21
N VAL A 326 -18.98 -9.52 -18.52
CA VAL A 326 -18.61 -8.09 -18.61
C VAL A 326 -18.06 -7.75 -20.00
N GLU A 327 -17.26 -8.63 -20.62
CA GLU A 327 -16.77 -8.45 -22.00
C GLU A 327 -17.92 -8.51 -23.02
N SER A 328 -18.98 -9.30 -22.75
CA SER A 328 -20.18 -9.36 -23.59
C SER A 328 -21.07 -8.10 -23.54
N LEU A 329 -20.75 -7.10 -22.70
CA LEU A 329 -21.50 -5.85 -22.65
C LEU A 329 -21.22 -4.96 -23.87
N ASP A 330 -22.26 -4.73 -24.68
CA ASP A 330 -22.28 -3.62 -25.64
C ASP A 330 -22.32 -2.29 -24.86
N LEU A 331 -21.12 -1.72 -24.63
CA LEU A 331 -20.88 -0.45 -23.96
C LEU A 331 -20.63 0.63 -25.02
N THR A 332 -21.60 1.51 -25.23
CA THR A 332 -21.44 2.60 -26.19
C THR A 332 -20.64 3.77 -25.59
N PRO A 333 -19.87 4.54 -26.39
CA PRO A 333 -19.13 5.70 -25.90
C PRO A 333 -19.99 6.83 -25.30
N GLU A 334 -21.32 6.75 -25.47
CA GLU A 334 -22.31 7.71 -24.97
C GLU A 334 -22.96 7.26 -23.64
N GLU A 335 -22.69 6.03 -23.18
CA GLU A 335 -23.37 5.46 -22.02
C GLU A 335 -22.87 6.06 -20.68
N SER A 336 -23.78 6.65 -19.91
CA SER A 336 -23.43 7.29 -18.64
C SER A 336 -22.99 6.28 -17.58
N THR A 337 -21.97 6.62 -16.79
CA THR A 337 -21.33 5.81 -15.74
C THR A 337 -22.32 5.06 -14.83
N SER A 338 -23.44 5.67 -14.47
CA SER A 338 -24.52 5.04 -13.68
C SER A 338 -25.05 3.76 -14.32
N ASN A 339 -25.21 3.73 -15.64
CA ASN A 339 -25.75 2.59 -16.38
C ASN A 339 -24.73 1.46 -16.45
N ILE A 340 -23.44 1.81 -16.64
CA ILE A 340 -22.33 0.85 -16.66
C ILE A 340 -22.24 0.13 -15.31
N ILE A 341 -22.34 0.87 -14.20
CA ILE A 341 -22.34 0.29 -12.84
C ILE A 341 -23.57 -0.60 -12.61
N LEU A 342 -24.75 -0.21 -13.11
CA LEU A 342 -25.96 -1.05 -13.02
C LEU A 342 -25.80 -2.35 -13.83
N LYS A 343 -25.39 -2.27 -15.10
CA LYS A 343 -25.10 -3.43 -15.97
C LYS A 343 -24.11 -4.41 -15.34
N ILE A 344 -22.97 -3.91 -14.84
CA ILE A 344 -21.97 -4.74 -14.17
C ILE A 344 -22.51 -5.27 -12.83
N SER A 345 -23.33 -4.50 -12.09
CA SER A 345 -23.98 -4.98 -10.87
C SER A 345 -24.96 -6.12 -11.13
N ASP A 346 -25.75 -6.07 -12.21
CA ASP A 346 -26.62 -7.17 -12.61
C ASP A 346 -25.79 -8.43 -12.90
N ILE A 347 -24.71 -8.31 -13.69
CA ILE A 347 -23.82 -9.43 -14.02
C ILE A 347 -23.17 -10.05 -12.79
N LEU A 348 -22.59 -9.24 -11.90
CA LEU A 348 -21.93 -9.72 -10.69
C LEU A 348 -22.93 -10.33 -9.69
N HIS A 349 -24.16 -9.80 -9.62
CA HIS A 349 -25.23 -10.39 -8.82
C HIS A 349 -25.66 -11.77 -9.35
N ASP A 350 -25.96 -11.86 -10.64
CA ASP A 350 -26.34 -13.10 -11.33
C ASP A 350 -25.27 -14.19 -11.22
N THR A 351 -24.01 -13.84 -11.52
CA THR A 351 -22.91 -14.82 -11.58
C THR A 351 -22.59 -15.41 -10.21
N TYR A 352 -22.66 -14.60 -9.14
CA TYR A 352 -22.57 -15.09 -7.77
C TYR A 352 -23.73 -16.03 -7.43
N ASN A 353 -24.98 -15.63 -7.69
CA ASN A 353 -26.15 -16.45 -7.39
C ASN A 353 -26.09 -17.81 -8.12
N ALA A 354 -25.71 -17.83 -9.41
CA ALA A 354 -25.54 -19.05 -10.18
C ALA A 354 -24.36 -19.91 -9.70
N PHE A 355 -23.27 -19.29 -9.21
CA PHE A 355 -22.16 -19.99 -8.58
C PHE A 355 -22.58 -20.65 -7.26
N LEU A 356 -23.39 -20.00 -6.43
CA LEU A 356 -23.94 -20.59 -5.21
C LEU A 356 -24.86 -21.77 -5.50
N GLU A 357 -25.81 -21.61 -6.44
CA GLU A 357 -26.75 -22.65 -6.85
C GLU A 357 -26.01 -23.89 -7.38
N LYS A 358 -25.02 -23.69 -8.25
CA LYS A 358 -24.18 -24.78 -8.81
C LYS A 358 -23.45 -25.58 -7.72
N ASN A 359 -23.01 -24.93 -6.64
CA ASN A 359 -22.28 -25.56 -5.54
C ASN A 359 -23.16 -25.96 -4.33
N GLY A 360 -24.47 -25.72 -4.40
CA GLY A 360 -25.40 -26.04 -3.29
C GLY A 360 -25.15 -25.26 -2.00
N ALA A 361 -24.61 -24.03 -2.09
CA ALA A 361 -24.25 -23.22 -0.94
C ALA A 361 -25.33 -22.18 -0.59
N ASP A 362 -25.47 -21.87 0.70
CA ASP A 362 -26.40 -20.84 1.20
C ASP A 362 -25.72 -19.44 1.11
N PRO A 363 -26.35 -18.43 0.49
CA PRO A 363 -25.80 -17.07 0.41
C PRO A 363 -25.42 -16.44 1.76
N GLU A 364 -26.10 -16.78 2.86
CA GLU A 364 -25.78 -16.27 4.20
C GLU A 364 -24.63 -17.04 4.89
N SER A 365 -24.23 -18.21 4.35
CA SER A 365 -23.21 -19.07 4.95
C SER A 365 -21.78 -18.71 4.54
N ILE A 366 -21.55 -18.24 3.31
CA ILE A 366 -20.18 -18.01 2.82
C ILE A 366 -19.54 -16.78 3.47
N LYS A 367 -18.40 -17.04 4.10
CA LYS A 367 -17.54 -16.03 4.71
C LYS A 367 -16.13 -16.30 4.23
N SER A 368 -15.52 -15.29 3.63
CA SER A 368 -14.14 -15.33 3.20
C SER A 368 -13.42 -14.20 3.93
N ILE A 369 -12.23 -14.51 4.43
CA ILE A 369 -11.18 -13.52 4.62
C ILE A 369 -9.85 -14.24 4.40
N ALA A 370 -9.03 -13.62 3.58
CA ALA A 370 -7.73 -14.12 3.19
C ALA A 370 -6.67 -13.03 3.40
N SER A 371 -5.43 -13.47 3.28
CA SER A 371 -4.34 -12.60 2.85
C SER A 371 -3.75 -13.18 1.57
N GLN A 372 -3.00 -12.37 0.84
CA GLN A 372 -2.46 -12.69 -0.47
C GLN A 372 -0.95 -12.42 -0.48
N VAL A 373 -0.23 -13.27 -1.22
CA VAL A 373 1.12 -12.96 -1.69
C VAL A 373 1.15 -13.16 -3.21
N SER A 374 1.74 -12.21 -3.92
CA SER A 374 2.07 -12.29 -5.34
C SER A 374 3.59 -12.16 -5.48
N VAL A 375 4.24 -13.07 -6.22
CA VAL A 375 5.68 -13.04 -6.47
C VAL A 375 6.02 -13.35 -7.93
N THR A 376 7.04 -12.68 -8.44
CA THR A 376 7.77 -13.05 -9.66
C THR A 376 9.28 -12.96 -9.41
N ASP A 377 10.10 -13.67 -10.19
CA ASP A 377 11.56 -13.71 -10.08
C ASP A 377 12.25 -13.46 -11.44
N ASN A 378 13.58 -13.56 -11.46
CA ASN A 378 14.41 -13.39 -12.65
C ASN A 378 14.44 -14.62 -13.59
N GLU A 379 13.74 -15.71 -13.27
CA GLU A 379 13.56 -16.85 -14.17
C GLU A 379 12.17 -16.85 -14.84
N ASP A 380 11.36 -15.80 -14.61
CA ASP A 380 9.98 -15.66 -15.07
C ASP A 380 9.04 -16.74 -14.50
N LEU A 381 9.30 -17.14 -13.25
CA LEU A 381 8.40 -17.97 -12.43
C LEU A 381 7.44 -17.07 -11.64
N TYR A 382 6.14 -17.35 -11.72
CA TYR A 382 5.04 -16.57 -11.15
C TYR A 382 4.30 -17.38 -10.08
N VAL A 383 4.11 -16.79 -8.90
CA VAL A 383 3.47 -17.48 -7.76
C VAL A 383 2.44 -16.58 -7.09
N VAL A 384 1.24 -17.12 -6.86
CA VAL A 384 0.18 -16.47 -6.09
C VAL A 384 -0.29 -17.38 -4.96
N ILE A 385 -0.33 -16.88 -3.73
CA ILE A 385 -0.83 -17.61 -2.56
C ILE A 385 -1.97 -16.82 -1.90
N VAL A 386 -3.20 -17.30 -2.02
CA VAL A 386 -4.38 -16.77 -1.30
C VAL A 386 -4.76 -17.75 -0.21
N SER A 387 -4.76 -17.32 1.06
CA SER A 387 -5.12 -18.21 2.19
C SER A 387 -5.51 -17.44 3.45
N GLY A 388 -6.37 -18.06 4.27
CA GLY A 388 -6.87 -17.44 5.51
C GLY A 388 -7.50 -18.41 6.51
N LEU A 389 -8.17 -17.83 7.51
CA LEU A 389 -8.87 -18.50 8.62
C LEU A 389 -10.39 -18.57 8.44
N ASN A 390 -10.90 -18.18 7.26
CA ASN A 390 -12.31 -18.11 6.86
C ASN A 390 -13.13 -16.94 7.46
N THR A 391 -12.94 -16.64 8.74
CA THR A 391 -13.44 -15.42 9.39
C THR A 391 -12.31 -14.72 10.15
N TRP A 392 -12.52 -13.46 10.53
CA TRP A 392 -11.65 -12.79 11.51
C TRP A 392 -11.56 -13.64 12.78
N LEU A 393 -10.33 -13.87 13.23
CA LEU A 393 -10.00 -14.80 14.34
C LEU A 393 -10.46 -16.26 14.11
N GLY A 394 -10.86 -16.66 12.90
CA GLY A 394 -11.34 -18.01 12.60
C GLY A 394 -12.43 -18.50 13.57
N SER A 395 -12.22 -19.68 14.15
CA SER A 395 -13.05 -20.27 15.22
C SER A 395 -12.88 -19.61 16.60
N GLN A 396 -11.95 -18.65 16.74
CA GLN A 396 -11.51 -18.01 17.98
C GLN A 396 -10.80 -18.93 18.98
N LEU A 397 -10.49 -20.16 18.56
CA LEU A 397 -9.68 -21.12 19.31
C LEU A 397 -8.20 -20.87 19.04
N LEU A 398 -7.51 -20.31 20.03
CA LEU A 398 -6.06 -20.16 20.07
C LEU A 398 -5.46 -21.42 20.74
N THR A 399 -4.57 -22.12 20.03
CA THR A 399 -3.84 -23.29 20.55
C THR A 399 -2.82 -22.87 21.61
N GLU A 400 -2.38 -23.79 22.47
CA GLU A 400 -1.29 -23.46 23.41
C GLU A 400 0.03 -23.17 22.65
N SER A 401 0.19 -23.80 21.49
CA SER A 401 1.21 -23.57 20.45
C SER A 401 1.13 -22.19 19.76
N GLY A 402 0.18 -21.34 20.13
CA GLY A 402 0.17 -19.91 19.78
C GLY A 402 -0.39 -19.56 18.40
N PHE A 403 -1.20 -20.42 17.77
CA PHE A 403 -1.88 -20.11 16.50
C PHE A 403 -3.39 -20.30 16.59
N ILE A 404 -4.13 -19.55 15.76
CA ILE A 404 -5.60 -19.57 15.73
C ILE A 404 -6.09 -20.60 14.70
N LEU A 405 -7.11 -21.38 15.05
CA LEU A 405 -7.75 -22.36 14.17
C LEU A 405 -8.86 -21.72 13.31
N ASN A 406 -8.94 -22.13 12.04
CA ASN A 406 -9.96 -21.66 11.08
C ASN A 406 -11.42 -21.94 11.51
N SER A 407 -12.37 -21.29 10.84
CA SER A 407 -13.81 -21.57 10.88
C SER A 407 -14.35 -22.11 9.54
N GLY A 408 -13.50 -22.71 8.70
CA GLY A 408 -13.76 -22.97 7.28
C GLY A 408 -14.93 -23.89 6.95
N ILE A 409 -15.33 -24.75 7.87
CA ILE A 409 -16.51 -25.63 7.68
C ILE A 409 -17.81 -24.80 7.58
N ALA A 410 -17.84 -23.58 8.13
CA ALA A 410 -19.04 -22.75 8.20
C ALA A 410 -19.60 -22.31 6.84
N ASN A 411 -18.81 -22.36 5.75
CA ASN A 411 -19.24 -21.95 4.41
C ASN A 411 -20.14 -22.97 3.70
N GLY A 412 -20.21 -24.21 4.18
CA GLY A 412 -20.92 -25.29 3.48
C GLY A 412 -20.36 -25.54 2.07
N GLY A 413 -21.26 -25.83 1.11
CA GLY A 413 -20.90 -26.06 -0.31
C GLY A 413 -19.84 -27.16 -0.53
N ILE A 414 -19.87 -28.20 0.31
CA ILE A 414 -18.79 -29.17 0.43
C ILE A 414 -18.69 -30.06 -0.82
N ASN A 415 -17.48 -30.17 -1.36
CA ASN A 415 -17.20 -30.98 -2.56
C ASN A 415 -16.93 -32.46 -2.25
N HIS A 416 -16.63 -33.23 -3.30
CA HIS A 416 -16.38 -34.68 -3.20
C HIS A 416 -15.07 -35.06 -2.47
N GLU A 417 -14.14 -34.11 -2.27
CA GLU A 417 -12.94 -34.26 -1.43
C GLU A 417 -13.15 -33.80 0.02
N ALA A 418 -14.40 -33.54 0.42
CA ALA A 418 -14.75 -32.96 1.72
C ALA A 418 -14.17 -31.55 1.99
N ARG A 419 -13.81 -30.78 0.94
CA ARG A 419 -13.42 -29.37 1.07
C ARG A 419 -14.68 -28.47 1.03
N PRO A 420 -14.87 -27.54 1.99
CA PRO A 420 -15.91 -26.51 1.91
C PRO A 420 -15.69 -25.56 0.72
N LEU A 421 -16.73 -24.80 0.37
CA LEU A 421 -16.63 -23.81 -0.70
C LEU A 421 -15.84 -22.57 -0.26
N SER A 422 -14.93 -22.11 -1.11
CA SER A 422 -14.10 -20.92 -0.89
C SER A 422 -14.16 -19.97 -2.07
N LEU A 423 -13.90 -18.69 -1.77
CA LEU A 423 -13.79 -17.61 -2.75
C LEU A 423 -12.35 -17.11 -2.94
N ALA A 424 -11.39 -17.74 -2.25
CA ALA A 424 -9.97 -17.52 -2.49
C ALA A 424 -9.66 -17.69 -3.98
N THR A 425 -9.22 -16.60 -4.62
CA THR A 425 -9.07 -16.49 -6.08
C THR A 425 -7.68 -15.96 -6.42
N PRO A 426 -6.64 -16.81 -6.47
CA PRO A 426 -5.38 -16.45 -7.11
C PRO A 426 -5.57 -16.35 -8.63
N VAL A 427 -4.98 -15.33 -9.27
CA VAL A 427 -5.15 -15.04 -10.69
C VAL A 427 -3.83 -14.70 -11.35
N ILE A 428 -3.61 -15.22 -12.55
CA ILE A 428 -2.52 -14.78 -13.44
C ILE A 428 -3.13 -14.47 -14.80
N ALA A 429 -2.91 -13.25 -15.30
CA ALA A 429 -3.33 -12.84 -16.64
C ALA A 429 -2.08 -12.61 -17.52
N ILE A 430 -2.01 -13.30 -18.66
CA ILE A 430 -0.86 -13.28 -19.58
C ILE A 430 -1.28 -12.82 -20.96
N GLN A 431 -0.51 -11.91 -21.56
CA GLN A 431 -0.71 -11.49 -22.95
C GLN A 431 -0.45 -12.68 -23.91
N HIS A 432 -1.31 -12.82 -24.91
CA HIS A 432 -1.41 -14.02 -25.74
C HIS A 432 -0.11 -14.35 -26.52
N GLU A 433 0.44 -15.56 -26.30
CA GLU A 433 1.58 -16.17 -27.02
C GLU A 433 2.92 -15.39 -27.05
N GLU A 434 3.01 -14.22 -26.41
CA GLU A 434 4.22 -13.39 -26.39
C GLU A 434 5.10 -13.64 -25.15
N ILE A 435 6.26 -14.26 -25.37
CA ILE A 435 7.28 -14.48 -24.31
C ILE A 435 7.68 -13.15 -23.62
N CYS A 436 7.64 -12.03 -24.33
CA CYS A 436 7.98 -10.69 -23.83
C CYS A 436 6.77 -9.79 -23.45
N GLY A 437 5.53 -10.29 -23.53
CA GLY A 437 4.32 -9.48 -23.38
C GLY A 437 4.06 -8.94 -21.96
N ARG A 438 2.95 -8.19 -21.79
CA ARG A 438 2.47 -7.73 -20.47
C ARG A 438 1.89 -8.91 -19.66
N ARG A 439 2.21 -8.96 -18.37
CA ARG A 439 1.84 -10.05 -17.45
C ARG A 439 1.35 -9.45 -16.14
N LEU A 440 0.14 -9.80 -15.70
CA LEU A 440 -0.50 -9.26 -14.51
C LEU A 440 -0.82 -10.38 -13.50
N ILE A 441 -0.15 -10.34 -12.35
CA ILE A 441 -0.47 -11.17 -11.18
C ILE A 441 -1.52 -10.46 -10.35
N LEU A 442 -2.60 -11.16 -9.99
CA LEU A 442 -3.66 -10.64 -9.14
C LEU A 442 -4.23 -11.68 -8.17
N GLY A 443 -5.04 -11.16 -7.26
CA GLY A 443 -5.72 -11.84 -6.18
C GLY A 443 -6.31 -10.77 -5.27
N VAL A 444 -7.22 -11.15 -4.38
CA VAL A 444 -7.99 -10.22 -3.56
C VAL A 444 -8.20 -10.83 -2.18
N ASN A 445 -8.37 -9.97 -1.19
CA ASN A 445 -8.58 -10.32 0.21
C ASN A 445 -9.86 -9.71 0.76
N CYS A 446 -10.88 -10.55 0.98
CA CYS A 446 -12.15 -10.11 1.56
C CYS A 446 -12.02 -9.62 3.01
N PHE A 447 -12.68 -8.50 3.35
CA PHE A 447 -12.58 -7.82 4.65
C PHE A 447 -13.95 -7.74 5.35
N GLN A 448 -14.40 -8.87 5.90
CA GLN A 448 -15.69 -8.96 6.60
C GLN A 448 -15.73 -8.17 7.91
N GLY A 449 -16.56 -7.13 8.03
CA GLY A 449 -16.76 -6.35 9.28
C GLY A 449 -17.58 -7.07 10.38
N PRO A 450 -17.52 -6.65 11.66
CA PRO A 450 -18.23 -7.33 12.75
C PRO A 450 -19.72 -6.91 12.86
N LEU A 451 -20.57 -7.83 13.34
CA LEU A 451 -21.90 -7.47 13.87
C LEU A 451 -21.80 -6.98 15.32
N LEU A 452 -21.87 -5.67 15.52
CA LEU A 452 -22.05 -5.10 16.86
C LEU A 452 -23.50 -5.26 17.32
N LYS A 453 -23.74 -6.21 18.25
CA LYS A 453 -24.99 -6.28 19.02
C LYS A 453 -25.20 -4.96 19.77
N SER A 454 -26.22 -4.20 19.41
CA SER A 454 -26.81 -3.19 20.30
C SER A 454 -27.82 -3.88 21.23
N GLU A 455 -27.61 -3.73 22.53
CA GLU A 455 -28.57 -4.15 23.56
C GLU A 455 -29.20 -2.90 24.18
N GLY A 456 -30.52 -2.72 23.98
CA GLY A 456 -31.35 -1.76 24.70
C GLY A 456 -32.35 -2.31 25.75
N TYR A 457 -32.19 -3.46 26.43
CA TYR A 457 -31.09 -4.44 26.45
C TYR A 457 -31.27 -5.56 25.40
N ALA A 458 -32.00 -5.32 24.30
CA ALA A 458 -31.97 -6.20 23.13
C ALA A 458 -32.33 -5.48 21.82
N VAL A 459 -31.49 -5.67 20.80
CA VAL A 459 -31.85 -6.00 19.41
C VAL A 459 -32.90 -5.10 18.70
N ILE A 460 -32.39 -4.13 17.94
CA ILE A 460 -32.78 -3.99 16.53
C ILE A 460 -31.54 -4.30 15.70
N ARG A 461 -31.67 -5.22 14.73
CA ARG A 461 -30.52 -5.87 14.09
C ARG A 461 -29.87 -4.97 13.02
N ILE A 462 -28.69 -4.43 13.31
CA ILE A 462 -27.74 -4.07 12.25
C ILE A 462 -27.09 -5.38 11.78
N ILE A 463 -27.57 -5.91 10.65
CA ILE A 463 -26.94 -7.04 9.97
C ILE A 463 -25.83 -6.46 9.09
N SER A 464 -24.59 -6.46 9.60
CA SER A 464 -23.38 -6.27 8.81
C SER A 464 -22.89 -7.62 8.28
N ASN A 465 -23.72 -8.25 7.44
CA ASN A 465 -23.27 -9.33 6.56
C ASN A 465 -22.42 -8.71 5.45
N ILE A 466 -21.16 -8.36 5.75
CA ILE A 466 -20.16 -8.07 4.72
C ILE A 466 -19.71 -9.44 4.22
N LEU A 467 -20.44 -9.95 3.24
CA LEU A 467 -20.36 -11.34 2.78
C LEU A 467 -19.01 -11.65 2.14
N GLY A 468 -18.57 -12.90 2.26
CA GLY A 468 -17.58 -13.43 1.34
C GLY A 468 -18.18 -13.42 -0.06
N ALA A 469 -17.76 -12.46 -0.88
CA ALA A 469 -18.19 -12.26 -2.27
C ALA A 469 -17.24 -11.31 -3.03
N GLY A 470 -16.55 -10.42 -2.30
CA GLY A 470 -15.63 -9.43 -2.86
C GLY A 470 -14.49 -10.03 -3.68
N ASP A 471 -13.84 -11.11 -3.20
CA ASP A 471 -12.62 -11.69 -3.79
C ASP A 471 -12.66 -11.76 -5.34
N ALA A 472 -13.67 -12.44 -5.89
CA ALA A 472 -13.84 -12.59 -7.34
C ALA A 472 -14.49 -11.37 -8.02
N THR A 473 -15.44 -10.70 -7.36
CA THR A 473 -16.23 -9.60 -7.97
C THR A 473 -15.45 -8.29 -8.03
N ILE A 474 -14.45 -8.10 -7.18
CA ILE A 474 -13.47 -7.01 -7.20
C ILE A 474 -12.32 -7.35 -8.16
N ALA A 475 -11.84 -8.60 -8.18
CA ALA A 475 -10.89 -9.03 -9.20
C ALA A 475 -11.43 -8.74 -10.61
N ALA A 476 -12.72 -9.03 -10.86
CA ALA A 476 -13.38 -8.70 -12.11
C ALA A 476 -13.35 -7.19 -12.44
N GLN A 477 -13.65 -6.31 -11.47
CA GLN A 477 -13.57 -4.85 -11.65
C GLN A 477 -12.15 -4.40 -12.02
N VAL A 478 -11.14 -4.82 -11.25
CA VAL A 478 -9.75 -4.40 -11.46
C VAL A 478 -9.18 -4.96 -12.77
N LEU A 479 -9.45 -6.21 -13.12
CA LEU A 479 -9.06 -6.81 -14.39
C LEU A 479 -9.72 -6.10 -15.57
N THR A 480 -10.99 -5.69 -15.45
CA THR A 480 -11.67 -4.88 -16.47
C THR A 480 -10.96 -3.55 -16.68
N TYR A 481 -10.59 -2.82 -15.62
CA TYR A 481 -9.82 -1.59 -15.75
C TYR A 481 -8.40 -1.79 -16.30
N ALA A 482 -7.68 -2.81 -15.83
CA ALA A 482 -6.28 -3.04 -16.21
C ALA A 482 -6.09 -3.62 -17.62
N LEU A 483 -6.99 -4.52 -18.05
CA LEU A 483 -6.84 -5.31 -19.26
C LEU A 483 -7.76 -4.86 -20.40
N LEU A 484 -9.05 -4.62 -20.13
CA LEU A 484 -10.02 -4.22 -21.16
C LEU A 484 -9.92 -2.72 -21.49
N PHE A 485 -9.81 -1.87 -20.46
CA PHE A 485 -9.56 -0.43 -20.64
C PHE A 485 -8.06 -0.06 -20.69
N ASN A 486 -7.16 -1.05 -20.62
CA ASN A 486 -5.70 -0.90 -20.68
C ASN A 486 -5.11 0.16 -19.72
N ASN A 487 -5.71 0.36 -18.54
CA ASN A 487 -5.17 1.29 -17.55
C ASN A 487 -3.89 0.74 -16.88
N ASN A 488 -3.08 1.65 -16.35
CA ASN A 488 -1.99 1.32 -15.44
C ASN A 488 -2.54 0.58 -14.21
N ILE A 489 -1.87 -0.48 -13.74
CA ILE A 489 -2.35 -1.29 -12.63
C ILE A 489 -2.58 -0.48 -11.34
N SER A 490 -1.76 0.55 -11.08
CA SER A 490 -1.96 1.49 -9.96
C SER A 490 -3.32 2.17 -10.06
N THR A 491 -3.66 2.74 -11.21
CA THR A 491 -4.96 3.39 -11.44
C THR A 491 -6.12 2.41 -11.34
N SER A 492 -5.97 1.21 -11.91
CA SER A 492 -7.01 0.17 -11.89
C SER A 492 -7.35 -0.33 -10.49
N VAL A 493 -6.35 -0.41 -9.61
CA VAL A 493 -6.48 -0.93 -8.25
C VAL A 493 -6.89 0.17 -7.25
N GLU A 494 -6.48 1.42 -7.47
CA GLU A 494 -6.91 2.61 -6.70
C GLU A 494 -8.27 3.18 -7.16
N THR A 495 -8.89 2.61 -8.21
CA THR A 495 -10.22 3.03 -8.68
C THR A 495 -11.29 2.64 -7.66
N PRO A 496 -12.16 3.56 -7.20
CA PRO A 496 -13.16 3.26 -6.17
C PRO A 496 -14.10 2.11 -6.55
N ARG A 497 -14.11 1.07 -5.74
CA ARG A 497 -14.83 -0.18 -6.02
C ARG A 497 -16.27 -0.12 -5.53
N PHE A 498 -17.13 -0.94 -6.13
CA PHE A 498 -18.46 -1.22 -5.61
C PHE A 498 -18.64 -2.70 -5.31
N PHE A 499 -19.44 -2.96 -4.29
CA PHE A 499 -19.67 -4.27 -3.70
C PHE A 499 -21.18 -4.51 -3.69
N ILE A 500 -21.59 -5.76 -3.87
CA ILE A 500 -23.00 -6.10 -4.01
C ILE A 500 -23.38 -6.98 -2.83
N ASP A 501 -24.36 -6.52 -2.04
CA ASP A 501 -25.09 -7.39 -1.16
C ASP A 501 -26.07 -8.19 -2.01
N HIS A 502 -26.18 -9.50 -1.77
CA HIS A 502 -27.06 -10.37 -2.53
C HIS A 502 -28.40 -10.59 -1.80
N VAL A 503 -28.44 -10.45 -0.47
CA VAL A 503 -29.63 -10.77 0.35
C VAL A 503 -29.78 -9.76 1.51
N PRO A 504 -30.56 -8.67 1.35
CA PRO A 504 -31.26 -8.22 0.14
C PRO A 504 -30.32 -7.49 -0.82
N ARG A 505 -30.70 -7.36 -2.10
CA ARG A 505 -29.87 -6.66 -3.10
C ARG A 505 -29.62 -5.19 -2.74
N GLN A 506 -28.37 -4.85 -2.43
CA GLN A 506 -27.90 -3.49 -2.12
C GLN A 506 -26.54 -3.26 -2.81
N ILE A 507 -26.18 -2.01 -3.09
CA ILE A 507 -24.81 -1.65 -3.46
C ILE A 507 -24.14 -0.96 -2.29
N TRP A 508 -22.91 -1.37 -2.00
CA TRP A 508 -22.00 -0.64 -1.14
C TRP A 508 -20.90 0.00 -1.99
N LEU A 509 -20.58 1.27 -1.71
CA LEU A 509 -19.54 2.03 -2.39
C LEU A 509 -18.35 2.27 -1.45
N GLU A 510 -17.15 2.01 -1.96
CA GLU A 510 -15.90 2.46 -1.35
C GLU A 510 -15.78 3.99 -1.44
N ASP A 511 -15.16 4.63 -0.43
CA ASP A 511 -14.99 6.08 -0.41
C ASP A 511 -13.54 6.46 -0.07
N MET A 512 -12.80 6.83 -1.11
CA MET A 512 -11.40 7.28 -1.02
C MET A 512 -11.26 8.77 -1.34
N HIS A 513 -12.06 9.59 -0.65
CA HIS A 513 -11.85 11.05 -0.49
C HIS A 513 -11.95 11.92 -1.76
N LYS A 514 -12.69 11.47 -2.77
CA LYS A 514 -13.21 12.34 -3.86
C LYS A 514 -14.64 11.92 -4.23
N PRO A 515 -15.50 12.86 -4.68
CA PRO A 515 -16.76 12.52 -5.34
C PRO A 515 -16.47 11.96 -6.75
N PHE A 516 -16.01 10.70 -6.80
CA PHE A 516 -15.76 9.96 -8.05
C PHE A 516 -17.05 9.83 -8.87
N PHE A 517 -18.18 9.64 -8.19
CA PHE A 517 -19.51 9.80 -8.75
C PHE A 517 -20.01 11.22 -8.49
N ASN A 518 -20.37 11.93 -9.57
CA ASN A 518 -21.10 13.19 -9.47
C ASN A 518 -22.51 12.97 -8.86
N SER A 519 -23.13 14.04 -8.37
CA SER A 519 -24.46 13.98 -7.72
C SER A 519 -25.51 13.30 -8.58
N MET A 520 -25.58 13.62 -9.88
CA MET A 520 -26.52 12.99 -10.82
C MET A 520 -26.31 11.47 -10.96
N THR A 521 -25.06 10.99 -10.87
CA THR A 521 -24.74 9.56 -10.89
C THR A 521 -25.20 8.88 -9.59
N LEU A 522 -24.96 9.52 -8.45
CA LEU A 522 -25.42 9.03 -7.14
C LEU A 522 -26.95 9.02 -7.02
N GLU A 523 -27.65 10.05 -7.52
CA GLU A 523 -29.12 10.10 -7.56
C GLU A 523 -29.71 9.00 -8.45
N LYS A 524 -29.15 8.79 -9.65
CA LYS A 524 -29.55 7.67 -10.51
C LYS A 524 -29.37 6.33 -9.82
N LEU A 525 -28.23 6.09 -9.17
CA LEU A 525 -27.97 4.82 -8.47
C LEU A 525 -28.92 4.63 -7.27
N LYS A 526 -29.17 5.68 -6.47
CA LYS A 526 -30.19 5.67 -5.38
C LYS A 526 -31.60 5.31 -5.86
N ALA A 527 -31.96 5.63 -7.10
CA ALA A 527 -33.30 5.36 -7.64
C ALA A 527 -33.55 3.88 -7.97
N PHE A 528 -32.49 3.09 -8.20
CA PHE A 528 -32.60 1.65 -8.53
C PHE A 528 -32.14 0.74 -7.40
N LEU A 529 -31.13 1.15 -6.63
CA LEU A 529 -30.49 0.31 -5.62
C LEU A 529 -30.29 1.08 -4.32
N LYS A 530 -30.58 0.43 -3.20
CA LYS A 530 -30.28 0.96 -1.87
C LYS A 530 -28.77 1.01 -1.70
N MET A 531 -28.21 2.23 -1.71
CA MET A 531 -26.78 2.47 -1.58
C MET A 531 -26.37 2.60 -0.11
N ARG A 532 -25.13 2.16 0.20
CA ARG A 532 -24.45 2.43 1.47
C ARG A 532 -22.97 2.76 1.23
N ARG A 533 -22.37 3.53 2.14
CA ARG A 533 -20.91 3.77 2.16
C ARG A 533 -20.23 2.66 2.96
N ILE A 534 -19.12 2.14 2.46
CA ILE A 534 -18.22 1.29 3.25
C ILE A 534 -17.30 2.22 4.07
N VAL A 535 -17.17 1.93 5.36
CA VAL A 535 -16.19 2.57 6.25
C VAL A 535 -14.99 1.62 6.37
N PRO A 536 -13.74 2.11 6.33
CA PRO A 536 -12.54 1.25 6.41
C PRO A 536 -12.53 0.31 7.63
N PRO A 537 -11.83 -0.85 7.55
CA PRO A 537 -10.94 -1.28 6.47
C PRO A 537 -11.66 -1.72 5.18
N TYR A 538 -10.93 -1.67 4.06
CA TYR A 538 -11.36 -2.08 2.73
C TYR A 538 -10.57 -3.32 2.26
N GLU A 539 -11.09 -4.03 1.26
CA GLU A 539 -10.43 -5.23 0.71
C GLU A 539 -9.07 -4.90 0.08
N SER A 540 -8.03 -5.67 0.39
CA SER A 540 -6.69 -5.47 -0.19
C SER A 540 -6.49 -6.30 -1.46
N ILE A 541 -5.57 -5.82 -2.30
CA ILE A 541 -5.21 -6.38 -3.61
C ILE A 541 -3.69 -6.23 -3.73
N ASN A 542 -2.99 -7.32 -4.03
CA ASN A 542 -1.55 -7.33 -4.21
C ASN A 542 -1.22 -7.70 -5.66
N ALA A 543 -0.77 -6.71 -6.43
CA ALA A 543 -0.63 -6.81 -7.87
C ALA A 543 0.85 -6.69 -8.31
N ILE A 544 1.22 -7.46 -9.33
CA ILE A 544 2.48 -7.27 -10.04
C ILE A 544 2.20 -7.22 -11.53
N ASP A 545 2.62 -6.15 -12.19
CA ASP A 545 2.50 -5.95 -13.63
C ASP A 545 3.93 -5.94 -14.22
N LYS A 546 4.32 -7.01 -14.93
CA LYS A 546 5.63 -7.09 -15.62
C LYS A 546 5.42 -6.92 -17.11
N THR A 547 5.99 -5.85 -17.66
CA THR A 547 6.02 -5.57 -19.11
C THR A 547 7.49 -5.60 -19.55
N GLU A 548 7.82 -6.44 -20.53
CA GLU A 548 9.23 -6.74 -20.88
C GLU A 548 10.02 -7.15 -19.63
N ASP A 549 11.15 -6.47 -19.33
CA ASP A 549 11.97 -6.62 -18.11
C ASP A 549 11.51 -5.72 -16.93
N LEU A 550 10.59 -4.79 -17.14
CA LEU A 550 10.15 -3.83 -16.12
C LEU A 550 9.08 -4.43 -15.22
N ILE A 551 9.39 -4.56 -13.93
CA ILE A 551 8.46 -5.02 -12.89
C ILE A 551 7.85 -3.80 -12.19
N PHE A 552 6.52 -3.66 -12.27
CA PHE A 552 5.74 -2.73 -11.46
C PHE A 552 5.06 -3.48 -10.31
N LEU A 553 5.30 -3.02 -9.09
CA LEU A 553 4.78 -3.58 -7.84
C LEU A 553 3.70 -2.67 -7.26
N LEU A 554 2.55 -3.24 -6.87
CA LEU A 554 1.50 -2.52 -6.17
C LEU A 554 0.92 -3.36 -5.01
N ILE A 555 0.71 -2.70 -3.87
CA ILE A 555 0.16 -3.27 -2.65
C ILE A 555 -0.93 -2.30 -2.17
N MET A 556 -2.20 -2.73 -2.17
CA MET A 556 -3.27 -1.98 -1.51
C MET A 556 -3.28 -2.27 -0.01
N LEU A 557 -2.39 -1.59 0.70
CA LEU A 557 -2.48 -1.44 2.14
C LEU A 557 -2.71 0.02 2.48
N LYS A 558 -3.61 0.24 3.43
CA LYS A 558 -3.71 1.52 4.17
C LYS A 558 -2.43 1.82 4.97
N GLU A 559 -1.51 0.86 5.07
CA GLU A 559 -0.14 1.01 5.54
C GLU A 559 0.86 0.83 4.37
N ILE A 560 1.39 1.96 3.88
CA ILE A 560 2.52 2.08 2.93
C ILE A 560 2.19 1.65 1.49
N THR A 561 1.92 2.64 0.62
CA THR A 561 1.97 2.51 -0.84
C THR A 561 3.41 2.32 -1.33
N ALA A 562 3.94 1.10 -1.20
CA ALA A 562 5.33 0.74 -1.53
C ALA A 562 5.54 0.59 -3.05
N VAL A 563 5.46 1.70 -3.80
CA VAL A 563 5.76 1.72 -5.24
C VAL A 563 7.27 1.53 -5.47
N LEU A 564 7.69 0.28 -5.64
CA LEU A 564 9.07 -0.10 -5.85
C LEU A 564 9.44 0.00 -7.35
N LEU A 565 9.61 1.24 -7.83
CA LEU A 565 10.03 1.54 -9.21
C LEU A 565 11.49 1.10 -9.44
N ILE A 566 11.69 -0.13 -9.93
CA ILE A 566 12.98 -0.56 -10.51
C ILE A 566 13.04 -0.06 -11.95
N LEU A 567 13.29 1.26 -12.11
CA LEU A 567 13.41 1.89 -13.42
C LEU A 567 14.75 1.53 -14.09
N GLY A 568 14.69 0.57 -15.02
CA GLY A 568 15.78 0.28 -15.95
C GLY A 568 15.94 1.37 -17.02
N ALA A 569 16.49 2.53 -16.65
CA ALA A 569 16.79 3.61 -17.59
C ALA A 569 18.18 4.22 -17.35
N PHE A 570 19.02 4.25 -18.39
CA PHE A 570 20.36 4.84 -18.32
C PHE A 570 20.32 6.37 -18.20
N THR A 571 20.86 6.91 -17.10
CA THR A 571 21.94 7.91 -17.17
C THR A 571 22.66 7.98 -15.82
N ALA A 572 23.99 8.17 -15.84
CA ALA A 572 24.82 7.96 -14.65
C ALA A 572 24.86 9.18 -13.72
N HIS A 573 24.82 8.95 -12.40
CA HIS A 573 25.97 9.16 -11.48
C HIS A 573 25.63 8.70 -10.04
N GLY A 574 26.56 7.98 -9.40
CA GLY A 574 26.71 7.88 -7.94
C GLY A 574 25.58 7.24 -7.12
N PHE A 575 25.69 5.93 -6.85
CA PHE A 575 24.92 5.25 -5.80
C PHE A 575 25.83 4.32 -4.99
N ASP A 576 26.51 4.89 -4.00
CA ASP A 576 27.12 4.18 -2.87
C ASP A 576 26.36 4.57 -1.58
N ASP A 577 26.56 3.82 -0.50
CA ASP A 577 25.97 4.05 0.83
C ASP A 577 24.42 3.98 0.95
N LEU A 578 23.84 2.89 0.44
CA LEU A 578 22.62 2.31 1.04
C LEU A 578 22.93 0.96 1.72
N LYS A 579 23.44 1.03 2.95
CA LYS A 579 23.42 -0.08 3.92
C LYS A 579 22.82 0.40 5.24
N GLN A 580 21.89 -0.40 5.76
CA GLN A 580 21.17 -0.23 7.04
C GLN A 580 20.23 0.99 7.11
N VAL A 581 18.93 0.71 6.89
CA VAL A 581 17.82 1.52 7.40
C VAL A 581 17.29 0.81 8.64
N ASN A 582 17.01 1.56 9.72
CA ASN A 582 16.54 1.01 11.00
C ASN A 582 15.06 1.38 11.25
N ASP A 583 14.41 0.62 12.13
CA ASP A 583 12.93 0.55 12.25
C ASP A 583 12.24 1.85 12.72
N ALA A 584 12.99 2.86 13.15
CA ALA A 584 12.47 4.11 13.69
C ALA A 584 11.83 5.04 12.62
N ASP A 585 12.29 4.99 11.37
CA ASP A 585 11.83 5.93 10.35
C ASP A 585 10.43 5.57 9.81
N GLY A 586 10.10 4.28 9.70
CA GLY A 586 8.77 3.81 9.32
C GLY A 586 7.68 4.20 10.33
N PHE A 587 7.99 4.14 11.63
CA PHE A 587 7.07 4.54 12.70
C PHE A 587 6.70 6.03 12.64
N ASN A 588 7.62 6.90 12.22
CA ASN A 588 7.35 8.33 12.07
C ASN A 588 6.48 8.66 10.85
N ALA A 589 6.54 7.86 9.78
CA ALA A 589 5.65 7.99 8.63
C ALA A 589 4.19 7.64 8.99
N TRP A 590 3.99 6.56 9.75
CA TRP A 590 2.67 6.14 10.25
C TRP A 590 1.96 7.24 11.06
N ILE A 591 2.68 7.89 12.00
CA ILE A 591 2.15 8.99 12.85
C ILE A 591 1.67 10.21 12.04
N GLU A 592 2.22 10.50 10.86
CA GLU A 592 1.78 11.65 10.05
C GLU A 592 0.58 11.31 9.16
N GLY A 593 0.52 10.08 8.61
CA GLY A 593 -0.64 9.59 7.89
C GLY A 593 -1.92 9.57 8.75
N GLU A 594 -1.78 9.14 10.02
CA GLU A 594 -2.88 9.11 10.99
C GLU A 594 -3.54 10.51 11.21
N LYS A 595 -2.74 11.59 11.09
CA LYS A 595 -3.24 12.97 11.23
C LYS A 595 -4.00 13.45 9.98
N GLN A 596 -3.53 13.10 8.79
CA GLN A 596 -4.23 13.45 7.55
C GLN A 596 -5.58 12.74 7.47
N LEU A 597 -5.63 11.45 7.86
CA LEU A 597 -6.88 10.68 7.92
C LEU A 597 -7.93 11.36 8.81
N LYS A 598 -7.52 11.83 9.99
CA LYS A 598 -8.37 12.55 10.96
C LYS A 598 -8.83 13.95 10.48
N ALA A 599 -8.16 14.54 9.50
CA ALA A 599 -8.62 15.78 8.86
C ALA A 599 -9.72 15.51 7.83
N ASN A 600 -9.52 14.53 6.96
CA ASN A 600 -10.43 14.21 5.84
C ASN A 600 -11.82 13.79 6.34
N VAL A 601 -11.90 12.87 7.31
CA VAL A 601 -13.16 12.41 7.92
C VAL A 601 -14.03 13.58 8.40
N LYS A 602 -13.40 14.61 8.98
CA LYS A 602 -14.09 15.79 9.51
C LYS A 602 -14.60 16.75 8.43
N GLN A 603 -14.09 16.67 7.21
CA GLN A 603 -14.60 17.41 6.07
C GLN A 603 -15.87 16.72 5.51
N GLU A 604 -15.86 15.39 5.45
CA GLU A 604 -17.00 14.55 5.04
C GLU A 604 -18.20 14.63 5.99
N GLU A 605 -17.96 14.73 7.32
CA GLU A 605 -19.00 14.94 8.34
C GLU A 605 -19.92 16.16 8.10
N ASN A 606 -19.50 17.12 7.26
CA ASN A 606 -20.30 18.27 6.85
C ASN A 606 -21.02 17.98 5.53
N PHE A 607 -20.32 17.47 4.52
CA PHE A 607 -20.89 17.11 3.21
C PHE A 607 -22.07 16.13 3.34
N MET A 608 -21.96 15.12 4.20
CA MET A 608 -23.02 14.14 4.44
C MET A 608 -24.30 14.78 5.02
N LYS A 609 -24.15 15.79 5.89
CA LYS A 609 -25.27 16.54 6.49
C LYS A 609 -25.95 17.51 5.51
N GLU A 610 -25.20 18.03 4.54
CA GLU A 610 -25.73 18.92 3.51
C GLU A 610 -26.52 18.19 2.42
N ASN A 611 -26.40 16.86 2.31
CA ASN A 611 -26.99 16.04 1.25
C ASN A 611 -28.01 14.98 1.75
N GLU A 612 -28.52 15.15 2.98
CA GLU A 612 -29.49 14.26 3.65
C GLU A 612 -29.11 12.76 3.59
N ILE A 613 -27.82 12.45 3.70
CA ILE A 613 -27.34 11.06 3.72
C ILE A 613 -27.27 10.58 5.17
N GLU A 614 -28.17 9.64 5.53
CA GLU A 614 -28.25 9.08 6.89
C GLU A 614 -26.89 8.53 7.35
N SER A 615 -26.40 9.04 8.48
CA SER A 615 -25.09 8.72 9.05
C SER A 615 -25.27 8.24 10.50
N ASP A 616 -25.41 6.92 10.65
CA ASP A 616 -25.70 6.26 11.92
C ASP A 616 -24.51 6.32 12.92
N GLU A 617 -24.58 7.30 13.82
CA GLU A 617 -24.09 7.29 15.21
C GLU A 617 -22.63 6.83 15.51
N PHE A 618 -21.66 7.13 14.64
CA PHE A 618 -20.23 6.86 14.93
C PHE A 618 -19.57 7.89 15.89
N VAL A 619 -20.05 9.14 15.88
CA VAL A 619 -19.34 10.34 16.41
C VAL A 619 -19.10 10.30 17.94
N ASP A 620 -20.03 9.76 18.72
CA ASP A 620 -20.00 9.87 20.18
C ASP A 620 -19.11 8.81 20.86
N LYS A 621 -18.82 7.70 20.16
CA LYS A 621 -18.08 6.55 20.71
C LYS A 621 -16.57 6.79 20.74
N TYR A 622 -16.02 7.38 19.68
CA TYR A 622 -14.57 7.67 19.54
C TYR A 622 -14.10 8.68 20.60
N ASN A 623 -14.94 9.68 20.91
CA ASN A 623 -14.70 10.71 21.93
C ASN A 623 -14.60 10.18 23.38
N LYS A 624 -14.94 8.91 23.62
CA LYS A 624 -14.96 8.30 24.96
C LYS A 624 -13.66 7.59 25.33
N TYR A 625 -12.93 7.03 24.37
CA TYR A 625 -11.69 6.27 24.64
C TYR A 625 -10.46 7.17 24.83
N GLY A 626 -10.40 8.33 24.17
CA GLY A 626 -9.31 9.32 24.29
C GLY A 626 -9.15 10.03 25.64
N LYS A 627 -9.65 9.44 26.74
CA LYS A 627 -9.57 10.00 28.11
C LYS A 627 -8.98 9.05 29.17
N SER A 628 -8.56 7.85 28.79
CA SER A 628 -7.95 6.87 29.72
C SER A 628 -6.42 6.75 29.63
N PHE A 629 -5.73 7.80 29.17
CA PHE A 629 -4.25 7.87 29.15
C PHE A 629 -3.72 9.13 29.85
N HIS A 630 -4.06 9.29 31.14
CA HIS A 630 -3.58 10.40 31.96
C HIS A 630 -3.27 10.01 33.42
N HIS A 631 -2.50 8.92 33.60
CA HIS A 631 -1.76 8.70 34.85
C HIS A 631 -0.48 7.88 34.63
N GLU A 632 0.59 8.53 34.18
CA GLU A 632 1.94 8.09 34.55
C GLU A 632 2.86 9.28 34.82
N LYS A 633 3.36 9.33 36.06
CA LYS A 633 4.48 10.16 36.51
C LYS A 633 5.20 9.39 37.61
N HIS A 634 6.51 9.58 37.69
CA HIS A 634 7.44 9.04 38.70
C HIS A 634 7.93 7.60 38.49
N TYR A 635 8.85 7.43 37.53
CA TYR A 635 10.05 6.64 37.76
C TYR A 635 11.27 7.55 37.86
N LYS A 636 11.96 7.54 39.02
CA LYS A 636 13.38 7.95 39.10
C LYS A 636 14.07 7.40 40.34
N LYS A 637 15.24 6.80 40.10
CA LYS A 637 16.21 6.20 41.04
C LYS A 637 15.78 4.94 41.77
N ALA A 638 16.75 4.03 41.91
CA ALA A 638 16.66 2.78 42.65
C ALA A 638 17.56 2.85 43.89
N GLU A 639 17.25 2.04 44.90
CA GLU A 639 18.21 1.56 45.89
C GLU A 639 17.75 0.20 46.45
N LYS A 640 18.61 -0.49 47.24
CA LYS A 640 18.52 -1.94 47.51
C LYS A 640 17.76 -2.32 48.81
N PRO A 641 17.36 -3.60 49.00
CA PRO A 641 16.12 -3.95 49.73
C PRO A 641 16.28 -4.25 51.24
N LYS A 642 15.16 -4.19 51.98
CA LYS A 642 14.99 -4.76 53.34
C LYS A 642 13.58 -5.30 53.63
N THR A 643 13.45 -6.62 53.65
CA THR A 643 12.77 -7.48 54.65
C THR A 643 11.47 -7.06 55.38
N LEU A 644 10.43 -7.92 55.21
CA LEU A 644 9.57 -8.57 56.24
C LEU A 644 8.38 -7.85 56.94
N LYS A 645 7.31 -8.66 57.12
CA LYS A 645 6.16 -8.57 58.06
C LYS A 645 5.11 -7.46 57.80
N HIS A 646 3.84 -7.61 58.23
CA HIS A 646 2.91 -8.76 58.37
C HIS A 646 1.48 -8.20 58.62
N ASP A 647 0.48 -9.08 58.78
CA ASP A 647 -0.88 -8.81 59.29
C ASP A 647 -1.79 -7.91 58.40
N ILE A 648 -3.08 -8.14 58.09
CA ILE A 648 -4.25 -8.90 58.62
C ILE A 648 -5.38 -7.95 59.10
N ASP A 649 -6.62 -8.43 58.95
CA ASP A 649 -7.94 -7.90 59.35
C ASP A 649 -8.69 -6.88 58.45
N VAL A 650 -10.04 -6.85 58.34
CA VAL A 650 -11.13 -7.87 58.13
C VAL A 650 -12.53 -7.27 58.51
N ASN A 651 -13.60 -7.63 57.78
CA ASN A 651 -15.05 -7.47 58.12
C ASN A 651 -15.66 -6.03 58.21
N PHE A 652 -16.99 -5.78 58.07
CA PHE A 652 -18.13 -6.53 57.51
C PHE A 652 -19.29 -5.59 57.04
N SER A 653 -20.38 -6.21 56.54
CA SER A 653 -21.75 -5.75 56.15
C SER A 653 -22.41 -4.62 56.99
N THR A 654 -23.48 -3.90 56.59
CA THR A 654 -24.76 -4.18 55.87
C THR A 654 -25.28 -2.88 55.16
N GLY A 655 -26.38 -2.79 54.39
CA GLY A 655 -27.81 -2.99 54.72
C GLY A 655 -28.68 -1.88 54.03
N SER A 656 -29.97 -2.09 53.76
CA SER A 656 -30.75 -1.28 52.78
C SER A 656 -31.94 -0.47 53.34
N LYS A 657 -32.25 0.72 52.74
CA LYS A 657 -33.61 1.24 52.34
C LYS A 657 -33.66 2.76 51.98
N LYS A 658 -34.86 3.24 51.60
CA LYS A 658 -35.32 4.56 51.06
C LYS A 658 -36.72 4.87 51.69
N PRO A 659 -37.41 6.03 51.54
CA PRO A 659 -37.04 7.39 51.02
C PRO A 659 -37.67 8.63 51.76
N LYS A 660 -37.49 9.85 51.19
CA LYS A 660 -38.32 11.11 51.24
C LYS A 660 -38.26 12.12 52.43
N ASN A 661 -37.96 13.39 52.08
CA ASN A 661 -38.45 14.74 52.52
C ASN A 661 -38.70 15.04 54.03
N LYS A 662 -38.36 16.22 54.63
CA LYS A 662 -38.34 17.61 54.09
C LYS A 662 -37.54 18.61 55.01
N ASP A 663 -37.03 19.70 54.41
CA ASP A 663 -36.65 21.07 54.89
C ASP A 663 -36.31 21.42 56.38
N ILE A 664 -35.08 21.91 56.66
CA ILE A 664 -34.65 22.80 57.80
C ILE A 664 -33.47 23.73 57.33
N GLU A 665 -33.21 24.86 58.02
CA GLU A 665 -32.40 26.03 57.59
C GLU A 665 -30.90 26.13 58.01
N ILE A 666 -30.07 26.63 57.06
CA ILE A 666 -29.04 27.71 57.12
C ILE A 666 -27.75 27.61 58.03
N VAL A 667 -26.60 27.96 57.39
CA VAL A 667 -25.19 28.16 57.86
C VAL A 667 -24.33 26.93 58.21
N GLY A 668 -23.16 26.80 57.55
CA GLY A 668 -22.01 26.11 58.16
C GLY A 668 -21.05 25.29 57.29
N LEU A 669 -20.32 25.91 56.35
CA LEU A 669 -19.05 25.42 55.74
C LEU A 669 -18.99 24.01 55.09
N GLY A 670 -18.68 23.96 53.78
CA GLY A 670 -17.73 22.95 53.26
C GLY A 670 -18.17 22.03 52.10
N GLY A 671 -17.87 22.43 50.86
CA GLY A 671 -17.43 21.48 49.82
C GLY A 671 -18.23 21.40 48.50
N ARG A 672 -17.46 21.40 47.39
CA ARG A 672 -17.78 20.91 46.03
C ARG A 672 -18.98 21.52 45.27
N ASN A 673 -18.66 22.36 44.28
CA ASN A 673 -19.20 22.19 42.91
C ASN A 673 -18.13 22.63 41.89
N THR A 674 -17.71 21.74 40.98
CA THR A 674 -16.50 21.97 40.14
C THR A 674 -16.70 21.75 38.63
N LYS A 675 -17.92 21.45 38.16
CA LYS A 675 -18.20 21.33 36.71
C LYS A 675 -18.63 22.66 36.08
N GLU A 676 -19.54 23.38 36.72
CA GLU A 676 -19.96 24.74 36.31
C GLU A 676 -18.79 25.74 36.28
N LYS A 677 -17.74 25.51 37.09
CA LYS A 677 -16.54 26.36 37.14
C LYS A 677 -15.57 26.16 35.96
N TYR A 678 -15.77 25.14 35.11
CA TYR A 678 -15.00 24.95 33.88
C TYR A 678 -15.75 25.53 32.67
N GLU A 679 -17.03 25.19 32.52
CA GLU A 679 -17.86 25.68 31.41
C GLU A 679 -18.10 27.19 31.49
N SER A 680 -18.32 27.76 32.68
CA SER A 680 -18.43 29.22 32.84
C SER A 680 -17.12 29.96 32.52
N ASN A 681 -15.94 29.37 32.76
CA ASN A 681 -14.67 30.00 32.39
C ASN A 681 -14.40 29.91 30.89
N TYR A 682 -14.69 28.78 30.24
CA TYR A 682 -14.52 28.65 28.79
C TYR A 682 -15.54 29.52 28.02
N GLN A 683 -16.80 29.56 28.47
CA GLN A 683 -17.83 30.46 27.94
C GLN A 683 -17.52 31.94 28.21
N ASN A 684 -16.96 32.30 29.36
CA ASN A 684 -16.59 33.69 29.63
C ASN A 684 -15.31 34.12 28.90
N GLN A 685 -14.32 33.25 28.72
CA GLN A 685 -13.17 33.56 27.87
C GLN A 685 -13.60 33.74 26.41
N ASN A 686 -14.39 32.82 25.84
CA ASN A 686 -14.93 33.02 24.50
C ASN A 686 -15.85 34.26 24.42
N LYS A 687 -16.70 34.55 25.41
CA LYS A 687 -17.48 35.80 25.41
C LYS A 687 -16.63 37.06 25.59
N PHE A 688 -15.44 37.00 26.19
CA PHE A 688 -14.50 38.12 26.23
C PHE A 688 -13.80 38.35 24.88
N PHE A 689 -13.38 37.28 24.19
CA PHE A 689 -12.74 37.38 22.88
C PHE A 689 -13.74 37.67 21.74
N GLU A 690 -14.89 36.99 21.71
CA GLU A 690 -15.91 37.19 20.67
C GLU A 690 -16.58 38.57 20.77
N LYS A 691 -16.90 39.07 21.97
CA LYS A 691 -17.49 40.43 22.09
C LYS A 691 -16.52 41.55 21.72
N ARG A 692 -15.21 41.32 21.61
CA ARG A 692 -14.23 42.40 21.40
C ARG A 692 -13.61 42.50 20.01
N ASN A 693 -13.80 41.52 19.10
CA ASN A 693 -13.34 41.66 17.71
C ASN A 693 -14.27 41.12 16.60
N LYS A 694 -15.28 40.28 16.91
CA LYS A 694 -16.11 39.60 15.86
C LYS A 694 -17.11 40.51 15.12
N LYS A 695 -17.04 41.85 15.28
CA LYS A 695 -17.95 42.81 14.62
C LYS A 695 -17.28 44.04 13.98
N ASN A 696 -15.95 44.04 13.79
CA ASN A 696 -15.25 45.12 13.07
C ASN A 696 -14.08 44.65 12.18
N PHE A 697 -13.48 43.47 12.41
CA PHE A 697 -12.25 43.08 11.71
C PHE A 697 -12.47 42.71 10.22
N TYR A 698 -13.58 42.04 9.89
CA TYR A 698 -13.91 41.59 8.52
C TYR A 698 -14.85 42.54 7.75
N GLN A 699 -15.07 43.77 8.22
CA GLN A 699 -15.91 44.77 7.53
C GLN A 699 -15.25 46.15 7.35
N ASN A 700 -13.97 46.31 7.68
CA ASN A 700 -13.22 47.56 7.42
C ASN A 700 -11.79 47.35 6.88
N LEU A 701 -11.48 46.14 6.38
CA LEU A 701 -10.43 46.02 5.36
C LEU A 701 -11.02 46.52 4.03
N LYS A 702 -10.62 47.72 3.60
CA LYS A 702 -10.70 48.06 2.18
C LYS A 702 -9.97 46.95 1.42
N LYS A 703 -10.63 46.34 0.43
CA LYS A 703 -9.90 45.65 -0.63
C LYS A 703 -8.93 46.68 -1.21
N ILE A 704 -7.63 46.46 -1.03
CA ILE A 704 -6.68 46.88 -2.06
C ILE A 704 -7.03 45.98 -3.25
N ASP A 705 -7.35 46.57 -4.40
CA ASP A 705 -7.60 45.79 -5.60
C ASP A 705 -6.27 45.21 -6.09
N LEU A 706 -5.95 44.02 -5.60
CA LEU A 706 -4.88 43.17 -6.11
C LEU A 706 -5.44 42.32 -7.27
N SER A 707 -6.04 43.00 -8.24
CA SER A 707 -6.18 42.49 -9.59
C SER A 707 -4.78 42.11 -10.10
N VAL A 708 -4.67 40.94 -10.75
CA VAL A 708 -3.37 40.36 -11.11
C VAL A 708 -2.59 41.36 -11.97
N PRO A 709 -1.33 41.71 -11.62
CA PRO A 709 -0.59 42.74 -12.33
C PRO A 709 -0.55 42.50 -13.84
N PRO A 710 -0.61 43.56 -14.67
CA PRO A 710 -0.54 43.41 -16.12
C PRO A 710 0.67 42.56 -16.53
N LYS A 711 0.47 41.55 -17.39
CA LYS A 711 1.45 40.49 -17.74
C LYS A 711 2.79 40.99 -18.30
N ASN A 712 2.93 42.29 -18.53
CA ASN A 712 4.16 42.94 -18.97
C ASN A 712 5.05 43.43 -17.81
N ASN A 713 4.59 43.46 -16.55
CA ASN A 713 5.39 43.88 -15.39
C ASN A 713 5.79 42.67 -14.53
N THR A 714 6.95 42.08 -14.87
CA THR A 714 7.54 40.92 -14.19
C THR A 714 7.87 41.20 -12.71
N VAL A 715 8.32 42.41 -12.37
CA VAL A 715 8.67 42.82 -11.01
C VAL A 715 7.44 42.83 -10.10
N LEU A 716 6.36 43.48 -10.54
CA LEU A 716 5.09 43.49 -9.80
C LEU A 716 4.45 42.10 -9.74
N LEU A 717 4.54 41.29 -10.80
CA LEU A 717 4.04 39.91 -10.80
C LEU A 717 4.82 39.04 -9.79
N ALA A 718 6.15 39.14 -9.74
CA ALA A 718 6.96 38.42 -8.75
C ALA A 718 6.62 38.83 -7.30
N ARG A 719 6.36 40.13 -7.06
CA ARG A 719 5.90 40.62 -5.75
C ARG A 719 4.49 40.14 -5.42
N TYR A 720 3.58 40.12 -6.40
CA TYR A 720 2.23 39.59 -6.25
C TYR A 720 2.24 38.10 -5.88
N ILE A 721 3.04 37.27 -6.55
CA ILE A 721 3.15 35.83 -6.23
C ILE A 721 3.58 35.65 -4.77
N VAL A 722 4.68 36.28 -4.36
CA VAL A 722 5.24 36.11 -3.00
C VAL A 722 4.30 36.62 -1.90
N HIS A 723 3.52 37.67 -2.16
CA HIS A 723 2.56 38.19 -1.19
C HIS A 723 1.24 37.41 -1.11
N ASN A 724 0.85 36.66 -2.15
CA ASN A 724 -0.44 35.96 -2.17
C ASN A 724 -0.37 34.48 -1.78
N VAL A 725 0.82 33.89 -1.65
CA VAL A 725 0.98 32.50 -1.18
C VAL A 725 1.41 32.43 0.30
N ASP A 726 0.86 31.47 1.04
CA ASP A 726 1.12 31.31 2.48
C ASP A 726 2.26 30.31 2.80
N TRP A 727 2.74 29.56 1.81
CA TRP A 727 3.80 28.56 1.97
C TRP A 727 4.67 28.44 0.72
N THR A 728 5.76 27.70 0.81
CA THR A 728 6.70 27.45 -0.29
C THR A 728 7.36 26.07 -0.16
N SER A 729 7.81 25.52 -1.30
CA SER A 729 8.74 24.39 -1.32
C SER A 729 10.17 24.92 -1.17
N LEU A 730 10.76 24.75 0.02
CA LEU A 730 12.12 25.16 0.35
C LEU A 730 13.10 24.01 0.08
N GLY A 731 13.93 24.17 -0.95
CA GLY A 731 15.11 23.36 -1.23
C GLY A 731 16.33 23.82 -0.43
N THR A 732 17.05 22.84 0.10
CA THR A 732 18.27 22.95 0.91
C THR A 732 19.28 21.92 0.44
N LEU A 733 20.51 21.95 0.97
CA LEU A 733 21.45 20.82 0.85
C LEU A 733 21.42 20.04 2.16
N SER A 734 21.22 18.72 2.11
CA SER A 734 21.14 17.91 3.31
C SER A 734 22.46 17.96 4.10
N GLY A 735 22.36 18.21 5.41
CA GLY A 735 23.48 18.25 6.34
C GLY A 735 23.79 16.91 7.00
N ARG A 736 23.11 15.82 6.60
CA ARG A 736 23.10 14.51 7.27
C ARG A 736 23.74 13.44 6.38
N THR A 737 24.61 12.61 6.95
CA THR A 737 25.15 11.40 6.31
C THR A 737 24.06 10.31 6.18
N PRO A 738 24.04 9.50 5.11
CA PRO A 738 24.98 9.52 3.98
C PRO A 738 24.69 10.61 2.94
N THR A 739 23.50 11.22 2.93
CA THR A 739 23.06 12.16 1.89
C THR A 739 23.69 13.56 1.96
N GLU A 740 24.86 13.74 2.56
CA GLU A 740 25.41 15.07 2.82
C GLU A 740 25.76 15.80 1.51
N GLY A 741 25.16 16.98 1.31
CA GLY A 741 25.28 17.76 0.08
C GLY A 741 24.19 17.47 -0.97
N ASN A 742 23.38 16.41 -0.81
CA ASN A 742 22.27 16.14 -1.73
C ASN A 742 21.15 17.19 -1.60
N PRO A 743 20.45 17.55 -2.69
CA PRO A 743 19.26 18.40 -2.60
C PRO A 743 18.18 17.78 -1.72
N PHE A 744 17.64 18.56 -0.78
CA PHE A 744 16.58 18.15 0.14
C PHE A 744 15.49 19.24 0.21
N VAL A 745 14.24 18.87 -0.08
CA VAL A 745 13.12 19.80 -0.25
C VAL A 745 12.03 19.53 0.79
N CYS A 746 11.44 20.58 1.34
CA CYS A 746 10.32 20.49 2.28
C CYS A 746 9.31 21.64 2.10
N ALA A 747 8.07 21.42 2.52
CA ALA A 747 7.11 22.51 2.67
C ALA A 747 7.50 23.41 3.87
N LYS A 748 7.39 24.73 3.68
CA LYS A 748 7.57 25.74 4.74
C LYS A 748 6.50 26.82 4.63
N ALA A 749 5.74 27.01 5.70
CA ALA A 749 4.88 28.17 5.88
C ALA A 749 5.73 29.44 5.98
N MET A 750 5.30 30.51 5.30
CA MET A 750 6.05 31.76 5.20
C MET A 750 5.13 32.99 5.17
N SER A 751 5.73 34.18 5.20
CA SER A 751 5.06 35.46 4.96
C SER A 751 6.09 36.51 4.58
N ASP A 752 5.80 37.38 3.62
CA ASP A 752 6.62 38.56 3.33
C ASP A 752 6.10 39.84 4.04
N GLY A 753 4.99 39.74 4.75
CA GLY A 753 4.35 40.85 5.45
C GLY A 753 2.88 40.55 5.82
N PRO A 754 2.27 41.34 6.71
CA PRO A 754 0.84 41.22 7.04
C PRO A 754 -0.07 41.33 5.81
N THR A 755 -1.31 40.86 5.89
CA THR A 755 -2.28 40.78 4.77
C THR A 755 -2.66 42.10 4.06
N ASN A 756 -2.07 43.23 4.48
CA ASN A 756 -2.24 44.56 3.89
C ASN A 756 -0.91 45.24 3.51
N SER A 757 0.24 44.56 3.64
CA SER A 757 1.57 45.15 3.42
C SER A 757 2.61 44.09 3.05
N SER A 758 3.31 44.28 1.93
CA SER A 758 4.34 43.39 1.38
C SER A 758 5.74 44.00 1.57
N THR A 759 6.72 43.24 2.06
CA THR A 759 8.15 43.62 1.99
C THR A 759 8.90 42.94 0.83
N GLY A 760 8.36 41.85 0.29
CA GLY A 760 9.03 40.98 -0.67
C GLY A 760 10.10 40.07 -0.03
N ILE A 761 10.44 40.24 1.25
CA ILE A 761 11.43 39.42 1.95
C ILE A 761 10.70 38.26 2.65
N PRO A 762 10.89 36.98 2.22
CA PRO A 762 10.24 35.86 2.88
C PRO A 762 10.76 35.66 4.31
N PHE A 763 9.87 35.75 5.29
CA PHE A 763 10.11 35.40 6.68
C PHE A 763 9.57 34.00 6.98
N PHE A 764 10.22 33.32 7.94
CA PHE A 764 9.90 31.96 8.37
C PHE A 764 9.92 31.84 9.90
N TYR A 765 9.10 30.96 10.45
CA TYR A 765 9.15 30.53 11.86
C TYR A 765 9.65 29.09 11.91
N LEU A 766 10.88 28.88 12.36
CA LEU A 766 11.65 27.64 12.18
C LEU A 766 12.00 27.00 13.52
N SER A 767 12.09 25.67 13.55
CA SER A 767 12.46 24.87 14.73
C SER A 767 13.76 24.13 14.46
N SER A 768 14.69 24.08 15.42
CA SER A 768 15.92 23.30 15.29
C SER A 768 15.70 21.78 15.21
N LEU A 769 14.46 21.30 15.35
CA LEU A 769 14.08 19.89 15.18
C LEU A 769 13.61 19.56 13.75
N ASP A 770 13.34 20.57 12.91
CA ASP A 770 12.95 20.39 11.51
C ASP A 770 14.19 20.14 10.63
N LEU A 771 14.10 19.14 9.74
CA LEU A 771 15.22 18.67 8.92
C LEU A 771 15.81 19.79 8.03
N CYS A 772 14.97 20.46 7.25
CA CYS A 772 15.38 21.63 6.44
C CYS A 772 15.97 22.77 7.28
N THR A 773 15.54 22.92 8.53
CA THR A 773 16.07 23.95 9.44
C THR A 773 17.46 23.57 9.95
N GLN A 774 17.74 22.28 10.17
CA GLN A 774 19.10 21.79 10.44
C GLN A 774 20.00 21.92 9.21
N ASP A 775 19.46 21.56 8.03
CA ASP A 775 20.14 21.66 6.74
C ASP A 775 20.55 23.11 6.45
N SER A 776 19.60 24.06 6.56
CA SER A 776 19.85 25.49 6.38
C SER A 776 20.65 26.16 7.52
N GLN A 777 20.90 25.47 8.64
CA GLN A 777 21.88 25.89 9.64
C GLN A 777 23.31 25.47 9.27
N LYS A 778 23.49 24.30 8.64
CA LYS A 778 24.81 23.80 8.18
C LYS A 778 25.20 24.38 6.82
N PHE A 779 24.30 24.31 5.85
CA PHE A 779 24.42 24.89 4.51
C PHE A 779 23.41 26.02 4.37
N ASN A 780 23.81 27.26 4.70
CA ASN A 780 22.88 28.40 4.71
C ASN A 780 22.32 28.80 3.33
N LYS A 781 22.80 28.20 2.22
CA LYS A 781 22.28 28.40 0.86
C LYS A 781 20.99 27.61 0.68
N VAL A 782 19.94 28.29 0.22
CA VAL A 782 18.62 27.70 0.00
C VAL A 782 17.99 28.26 -1.28
N SER A 783 17.09 27.49 -1.88
CA SER A 783 16.26 27.91 -3.01
C SER A 783 14.81 27.57 -2.73
N MET A 784 13.89 28.51 -2.92
CA MET A 784 12.46 28.31 -2.66
C MET A 784 11.62 28.53 -3.92
N LEU A 785 10.61 27.69 -4.13
CA LEU A 785 9.67 27.79 -5.25
C LEU A 785 8.30 28.24 -4.74
N VAL A 786 7.73 29.25 -5.40
CA VAL A 786 6.35 29.72 -5.19
C VAL A 786 5.64 29.90 -6.52
N THR A 787 4.33 29.67 -6.56
CA THR A 787 3.55 29.70 -7.81
C THR A 787 2.08 30.01 -7.57
N LEU A 788 1.43 30.58 -8.59
CA LEU A 788 0.00 30.87 -8.59
C LEU A 788 -0.89 29.62 -8.60
N SER A 789 -0.35 28.39 -8.72
CA SER A 789 -1.12 27.16 -8.43
C SER A 789 -1.32 26.90 -6.94
N GLN A 790 -0.68 27.69 -6.06
CA GLN A 790 -0.95 27.68 -4.61
C GLN A 790 -2.12 28.60 -4.24
N THR A 791 -2.72 29.29 -5.21
CA THR A 791 -3.98 30.03 -5.08
C THR A 791 -4.96 29.53 -6.15
N ASP A 792 -6.22 29.96 -6.12
CA ASP A 792 -7.19 29.57 -7.16
C ASP A 792 -6.86 30.14 -8.56
N TYR A 793 -5.88 31.06 -8.72
CA TYR A 793 -5.63 31.75 -10.00
C TYR A 793 -5.47 30.82 -11.21
N CYS A 794 -4.63 29.78 -11.11
CA CYS A 794 -4.39 28.90 -12.26
C CYS A 794 -5.63 28.06 -12.60
N LYS A 795 -6.37 27.62 -11.58
CA LYS A 795 -7.64 26.90 -11.71
C LYS A 795 -8.74 27.77 -12.32
N ASP A 796 -8.87 29.02 -11.86
CA ASP A 796 -9.83 30.01 -12.38
C ASP A 796 -9.52 30.47 -13.82
N ASN A 797 -8.32 30.18 -14.34
CA ASN A 797 -7.89 30.51 -15.70
C ASN A 797 -7.71 29.27 -16.61
N ASP A 798 -8.09 28.07 -16.13
CA ASP A 798 -7.91 26.78 -16.82
C ASP A 798 -6.44 26.51 -17.25
N LEU A 799 -5.53 26.64 -16.28
CA LEU A 799 -4.08 26.49 -16.45
C LEU A 799 -3.54 25.36 -15.55
N ASP A 800 -2.91 24.36 -16.17
CA ASP A 800 -2.14 23.33 -15.45
C ASP A 800 -0.93 23.96 -14.72
N PRO A 801 -0.51 23.46 -13.53
CA PRO A 801 0.67 23.96 -12.83
C PRO A 801 2.00 23.90 -13.60
N GLN A 802 2.10 23.08 -14.65
CA GLN A 802 3.26 23.05 -15.55
C GLN A 802 3.21 24.18 -16.60
N ASP A 803 2.03 24.65 -17.00
CA ASP A 803 1.87 25.74 -17.97
C ASP A 803 2.68 26.97 -17.50
N PRO A 804 3.54 27.57 -18.34
CA PRO A 804 4.30 28.76 -17.98
C PRO A 804 3.42 29.95 -17.58
N ARG A 805 2.18 30.05 -18.08
CA ARG A 805 1.19 31.07 -17.74
C ARG A 805 0.67 30.92 -16.30
N CYS A 806 0.73 29.71 -15.74
CA CYS A 806 0.56 29.49 -14.30
C CYS A 806 1.86 29.92 -13.60
N ALA A 807 2.00 31.23 -13.40
CA ALA A 807 3.29 31.85 -13.13
C ALA A 807 3.98 31.26 -11.87
N LYS A 808 5.28 31.01 -11.97
CA LYS A 808 6.10 30.42 -10.91
C LYS A 808 7.43 31.17 -10.76
N LEU A 809 7.80 31.47 -9.51
CA LEU A 809 8.99 32.24 -9.13
C LEU A 809 9.89 31.37 -8.26
N THR A 810 11.13 31.18 -8.69
CA THR A 810 12.19 30.58 -7.88
C THR A 810 13.03 31.69 -7.26
N ILE A 811 13.24 31.63 -5.94
CA ILE A 811 14.06 32.57 -5.19
C ILE A 811 15.23 31.83 -4.55
N SER A 812 16.46 32.16 -4.94
CA SER A 812 17.68 31.56 -4.37
C SER A 812 18.39 32.56 -3.49
N GLY A 813 18.94 32.12 -2.36
CA GLY A 813 19.51 33.03 -1.36
C GLY A 813 20.14 32.32 -0.15
N GLU A 814 20.32 33.09 0.92
CA GLU A 814 20.85 32.60 2.20
C GLU A 814 19.80 32.71 3.32
N MET A 815 19.53 31.62 4.02
CA MET A 815 18.68 31.63 5.22
C MET A 815 19.41 32.36 6.37
N LYS A 816 18.78 33.37 6.96
CA LYS A 816 19.33 34.16 8.07
C LYS A 816 18.39 34.18 9.27
N ARG A 817 18.81 33.56 10.37
CA ARG A 817 18.17 33.68 11.69
C ARG A 817 18.19 35.14 12.15
N LEU A 818 17.04 35.63 12.62
CA LEU A 818 16.90 36.98 13.14
C LEU A 818 17.47 37.09 14.56
N LYS A 819 17.86 38.31 14.96
CA LYS A 819 18.32 38.59 16.32
C LYS A 819 17.13 38.69 17.27
N ALA A 820 17.13 37.87 18.32
CA ALA A 820 16.10 37.89 19.36
C ALA A 820 15.89 39.30 19.93
N GLY A 821 14.63 39.72 20.03
CA GLY A 821 14.21 41.04 20.53
C GLY A 821 14.35 42.20 19.53
N SER A 822 14.85 41.98 18.32
CA SER A 822 14.98 43.04 17.30
C SER A 822 13.63 43.48 16.71
N GLU A 823 13.55 44.71 16.19
CA GLU A 823 12.35 45.19 15.48
C GLU A 823 12.04 44.33 14.24
N GLU A 824 13.06 43.77 13.59
CA GLU A 824 12.88 42.85 12.46
C GLU A 824 12.27 41.51 12.90
N GLU A 825 12.63 40.99 14.09
CA GLU A 825 11.94 39.83 14.68
C GLU A 825 10.49 40.14 15.04
N LYS A 826 10.21 41.33 15.59
CA LYS A 826 8.83 41.77 15.87
C LYS A 826 8.00 41.90 14.59
N PHE A 827 8.59 42.44 13.52
CA PHE A 827 7.95 42.50 12.21
C PHE A 827 7.69 41.10 11.66
N ALA A 828 8.70 40.21 11.65
CA ALA A 828 8.55 38.83 11.21
C ALA A 828 7.46 38.08 11.99
N LYS A 829 7.42 38.24 13.32
CA LYS A 829 6.35 37.69 14.16
C LYS A 829 4.97 38.19 13.70
N ASN A 830 4.81 39.49 13.49
CA ASN A 830 3.53 40.07 13.03
C ASN A 830 3.13 39.57 11.63
N ALA A 831 4.07 39.61 10.68
CA ALA A 831 3.89 39.15 9.31
C ALA A 831 3.46 37.68 9.25
N LEU A 832 4.14 36.79 10.00
CA LEU A 832 3.82 35.37 10.04
C LEU A 832 2.53 35.10 10.81
N PHE A 833 2.37 35.62 12.04
CA PHE A 833 1.24 35.24 12.89
C PHE A 833 -0.09 35.88 12.44
N SER A 834 -0.06 36.96 11.66
CA SER A 834 -1.27 37.52 11.03
C SER A 834 -1.83 36.65 9.89
N ARG A 835 -0.99 35.83 9.24
CA ARG A 835 -1.37 34.89 8.17
C ARG A 835 -1.56 33.47 8.71
N HIS A 836 -0.69 33.08 9.64
CA HIS A 836 -0.62 31.76 10.28
C HIS A 836 -0.91 31.86 11.79
N PRO A 837 -2.14 32.21 12.22
CA PRO A 837 -2.45 32.52 13.63
C PRO A 837 -2.25 31.35 14.59
N ILE A 838 -2.19 30.11 14.09
CA ILE A 838 -1.88 28.93 14.91
C ILE A 838 -0.42 28.86 15.37
N MET A 839 0.52 29.54 14.68
CA MET A 839 1.95 29.55 15.03
C MET A 839 2.24 30.08 16.44
N GLU A 840 1.43 31.02 16.96
CA GLU A 840 1.63 31.54 18.33
C GLU A 840 1.41 30.47 19.41
N ASN A 841 0.69 29.40 19.06
CA ASN A 841 0.35 28.29 19.95
C ASN A 841 1.17 27.02 19.68
N TRP A 842 2.17 27.08 18.79
CA TRP A 842 3.03 25.93 18.49
C TRP A 842 3.86 25.47 19.71
N PRO A 843 4.26 24.18 19.78
CA PRO A 843 4.85 23.61 20.99
C PRO A 843 6.14 24.31 21.43
N LYS A 844 6.11 24.92 22.63
CA LYS A 844 7.21 25.75 23.14
C LYS A 844 8.54 25.00 23.35
N GLY A 845 8.51 23.67 23.45
CA GLY A 845 9.71 22.83 23.60
C GLY A 845 10.56 22.67 22.32
N HIS A 846 10.09 23.16 21.16
CA HIS A 846 10.75 22.94 19.87
C HIS A 846 11.78 24.04 19.50
N ASN A 847 12.16 24.91 20.45
CA ASN A 847 13.20 25.95 20.30
C ASN A 847 13.02 26.85 19.07
N TRP A 848 11.77 27.27 18.81
CA TRP A 848 11.41 28.09 17.65
C TRP A 848 12.16 29.42 17.58
N TYR A 849 12.46 29.87 16.36
CA TYR A 849 13.04 31.18 16.09
C TYR A 849 12.56 31.73 14.74
N PHE A 850 12.64 33.05 14.57
CA PHE A 850 12.35 33.70 13.30
C PHE A 850 13.58 33.77 12.40
N ALA A 851 13.38 33.60 11.10
CA ALA A 851 14.40 33.75 10.07
C ALA A 851 13.84 34.54 8.87
N LYS A 852 14.74 35.05 8.03
CA LYS A 852 14.44 35.64 6.73
C LYS A 852 15.32 35.05 5.64
N LEU A 853 14.82 35.00 4.41
CA LEU A 853 15.66 34.76 3.24
C LEU A 853 16.37 36.06 2.84
N LYS A 854 17.71 36.07 2.91
CA LYS A 854 18.52 37.06 2.17
C LYS A 854 18.52 36.62 0.71
N ILE A 855 17.77 37.31 -0.14
CA ILE A 855 17.65 36.98 -1.57
C ILE A 855 18.97 37.28 -2.29
N ASN A 856 19.43 36.34 -3.12
CA ASN A 856 20.59 36.49 -4.00
C ASN A 856 20.20 36.43 -5.50
N GLN A 857 19.10 35.74 -5.87
CA GLN A 857 18.62 35.63 -7.25
C GLN A 857 17.10 35.38 -7.29
N LEU A 858 16.43 35.92 -8.30
CA LEU A 858 15.01 35.74 -8.60
C LEU A 858 14.84 35.29 -10.05
N VAL A 859 14.06 34.23 -10.28
CA VAL A 859 13.81 33.62 -11.60
C VAL A 859 12.32 33.39 -11.78
N LEU A 860 11.67 34.19 -12.63
CA LEU A 860 10.23 34.14 -12.90
C LEU A 860 9.97 33.44 -14.24
N LEU A 861 9.06 32.46 -14.25
CA LEU A 861 8.49 31.90 -15.47
C LEU A 861 6.98 32.18 -15.46
N ASP A 862 6.55 33.05 -16.38
CA ASP A 862 5.18 33.57 -16.49
C ASP A 862 4.58 33.47 -17.91
N ARG A 863 5.36 32.97 -18.89
CA ARG A 863 5.04 32.92 -20.32
C ARG A 863 5.82 31.84 -21.04
N PHE A 864 5.33 31.40 -22.20
CA PHE A 864 6.14 30.66 -23.17
C PHE A 864 7.21 31.60 -23.75
N GLY A 865 8.46 31.13 -23.81
CA GLY A 865 9.62 31.92 -24.29
C GLY A 865 10.85 31.88 -23.37
N GLY A 866 10.73 31.33 -22.15
CA GLY A 866 11.81 31.20 -21.19
C GLY A 866 11.55 31.97 -19.89
N ALA A 867 12.47 31.82 -18.93
CA ALA A 867 12.36 32.49 -17.63
C ALA A 867 13.07 33.86 -17.63
N ALA A 868 12.45 34.85 -16.98
CA ALA A 868 13.03 36.16 -16.72
C ALA A 868 13.81 36.16 -15.40
N PHE A 869 15.05 36.63 -15.44
CA PHE A 869 15.83 36.94 -14.25
C PHE A 869 15.48 38.36 -13.79
N ILE A 870 15.22 38.55 -12.49
CA ILE A 870 14.80 39.84 -11.92
C ILE A 870 15.90 40.35 -10.98
N ASP A 871 16.26 41.63 -11.07
CA ASP A 871 17.22 42.23 -10.15
C ASP A 871 16.64 42.34 -8.73
N VAL A 872 17.50 42.07 -7.74
CA VAL A 872 17.08 42.02 -6.33
C VAL A 872 16.72 43.41 -5.80
N ASN A 873 17.35 44.48 -6.29
CA ASN A 873 17.07 45.86 -5.88
C ASN A 873 15.77 46.35 -6.52
N GLU A 874 15.52 46.06 -7.79
CA GLU A 874 14.24 46.34 -8.46
C GLU A 874 13.07 45.60 -7.80
N TYR A 875 13.27 44.33 -7.43
CA TYR A 875 12.27 43.53 -6.73
C TYR A 875 11.97 44.05 -5.32
N LEU A 876 12.97 44.50 -4.56
CA LEU A 876 12.77 45.05 -3.22
C LEU A 876 12.21 46.49 -3.26
N ASN A 877 12.48 47.25 -4.33
CA ASN A 877 12.01 48.61 -4.57
C ASN A 877 11.15 48.68 -5.85
N PRO A 878 9.99 47.98 -5.90
CA PRO A 878 9.18 47.89 -7.11
C PRO A 878 8.66 49.28 -7.53
N PRO A 879 8.53 49.57 -8.83
CA PRO A 879 8.01 50.84 -9.30
C PRO A 879 6.58 51.06 -8.82
N THR A 880 6.33 52.21 -8.20
CA THR A 880 4.98 52.67 -7.85
C THR A 880 4.18 52.97 -9.12
N ASN A 881 2.86 52.72 -9.09
CA ASN A 881 1.94 52.94 -10.21
C ASN A 881 1.63 54.44 -10.46
N GLU A 882 2.67 55.26 -10.62
CA GLU A 882 2.62 56.68 -11.04
C GLU A 882 3.60 56.97 -12.18
N GLN A 883 3.74 56.03 -13.13
CA GLN A 883 4.41 56.30 -14.42
C GLN A 883 3.99 55.32 -15.54
N ASN A 884 2.73 55.46 -15.99
CA ASN A 884 2.21 55.13 -17.32
C ASN A 884 0.86 55.85 -17.51
#